data_AF-A0A2S1SEN0-F1
#
_entry.id   AF-A0A2S1SEN0-F1
#
_cell.length_a   1.000
_cell.length_b   1.000
_cell.length_c   1.000
_cell.angle_alpha   90.00
_cell.angle_beta   90.00
_cell.angle_gamma   90.00
#
_symmetry.space_group_name_H-M   'P 1'
#
loop_
_entity.id
_entity.type
_entity.pdbx_description
1 polymer ?
#
loop_
_entity_poly.entity_id
_entity_poly.type
_entity_poly.pdbx_seq_one_letter_code
_entity_poly.pdbx_strand_id
1 'polypeptide(L)'
;MNLTLPIMKKNYAFLISFFVLLWSFSVSAQIVANDDVVDNLNSYYPGGSHFYVHTNDTFNGSEASLSNVAITQLSSTSSAVYIMPGTGRVNVYNAPVGTYTLTYRICEIGNPNNCDSATVTISVCNQPTPSLTVNPINNCSDTVGVTLGNLPAGPWSIKQRRNGTPDVVYTGSGSSTVISNLSGGLYYFSVTNASGCTSAEKSSDYIGSYNGTIFTYNYTGTYQDTNNDGIINIGDAVFYQLSITNVTACDMTASVYDEDQDTIFTGPTFVTIPAGVTNNEITGYLLLTQADINSGHTFNWWALSGWTQGGASDYSKAFTNTALNIGDGFRLNAFLDDNNNGIQDSGELNYDYGIFNVEMNNNGVVHHLYPDFGFHTVYESNPSNVYSASFTANPSNNCEYVSANSYPNINVATGSGIITYNFPVTYAPCTDVSIHVSPSIPRPGLVYHNGIYYHNRGTMPVASGTINFYADPVLTVSSVSTPGAVITPTGFTYDFINLMPGETRFMAVYMLVPPIPTVSLGDQLTSTANIAIPETEITMANNTHSAVRTIVGSYDPNDKSESHGGKIVHAGFTADDYLTYTIRFENTGTANAFKIRVADMLDEKLDETSVSMIASSHHYILDRVDNNLEWRFDGINLPPSVENTDTGKGYIIFQVKPKPGYAIGDIIPNAAEIYFDFNPAIVTNTFETEFTAPLSVDDIEGNMLSLYPNPVKDELTINGTKTIQEVGIYNLLGQKVLGQKIDAVSGSMDVSGLETGVYLVRVISAEAEKTIRIIKQ
;
A
#
# COMPACT_ATOMS: atom_id res chain seq x y z
N MET A 1 -1.44 44.99 -72.73
CA MET A 1 -0.84 44.52 -71.47
C MET A 1 -1.20 43.04 -71.33
N ASN A 2 -0.15 42.21 -71.41
CA ASN A 2 0.02 40.73 -71.33
C ASN A 2 -1.19 39.84 -70.97
N LEU A 3 -1.63 38.93 -71.88
CA LEU A 3 -1.28 37.48 -72.08
C LEU A 3 -1.80 36.59 -70.91
N THR A 4 -2.57 35.48 -71.03
CA THR A 4 -2.94 34.57 -72.13
C THR A 4 -4.12 33.62 -71.74
N LEU A 5 -4.87 33.18 -72.76
CA LEU A 5 -5.98 32.19 -72.91
C LEU A 5 -5.54 30.68 -72.72
N PRO A 6 -6.37 29.60 -72.89
CA PRO A 6 -7.79 29.31 -72.48
C PRO A 6 -8.26 27.79 -72.36
N ILE A 7 -9.60 27.58 -72.24
CA ILE A 7 -10.52 26.56 -72.89
C ILE A 7 -11.20 25.39 -72.09
N MET A 8 -12.54 25.53 -71.98
CA MET A 8 -13.76 24.67 -72.16
C MET A 8 -13.97 23.24 -71.61
N LYS A 9 -15.17 22.96 -71.05
CA LYS A 9 -16.35 22.26 -71.66
C LYS A 9 -17.44 21.83 -70.65
N LYS A 10 -18.74 21.96 -71.00
CA LYS A 10 -19.77 20.87 -71.09
C LYS A 10 -21.23 21.40 -71.19
N ASN A 11 -22.04 20.71 -72.01
CA ASN A 11 -23.50 20.89 -72.18
C ASN A 11 -24.27 19.61 -71.75
N TYR A 12 -25.47 19.82 -71.20
CA TYR A 12 -26.62 18.90 -70.99
C TYR A 12 -27.62 19.08 -72.17
N ALA A 13 -28.65 18.30 -72.48
CA ALA A 13 -29.30 17.05 -72.05
C ALA A 13 -30.35 16.67 -73.15
N PHE A 14 -30.86 15.43 -73.17
CA PHE A 14 -32.21 15.10 -73.69
C PHE A 14 -32.71 13.75 -73.13
N LEU A 15 -34.00 13.68 -72.79
CA LEU A 15 -34.75 12.51 -72.28
C LEU A 15 -35.19 11.54 -73.40
N ILE A 16 -35.37 10.25 -73.07
CA ILE A 16 -36.46 9.33 -73.51
C ILE A 16 -36.50 8.09 -72.58
N SER A 17 -37.71 7.65 -72.20
CA SER A 17 -38.03 6.47 -71.39
C SER A 17 -37.93 5.13 -72.16
N PHE A 18 -37.48 4.06 -71.51
CA PHE A 18 -37.74 2.67 -71.89
C PHE A 18 -37.81 1.75 -70.66
N PHE A 19 -38.88 0.97 -70.54
CA PHE A 19 -39.06 -0.12 -69.57
C PHE A 19 -38.13 -1.29 -69.96
N VAL A 20 -37.28 -1.75 -69.04
CA VAL A 20 -36.50 -2.99 -69.20
C VAL A 20 -36.80 -3.91 -68.00
N LEU A 21 -37.38 -5.08 -68.30
CA LEU A 21 -37.39 -6.23 -67.40
C LEU A 21 -35.94 -6.70 -67.22
N LEU A 22 -35.32 -6.41 -66.08
CA LEU A 22 -34.05 -7.01 -65.67
C LEU A 22 -34.36 -8.27 -64.85
N TRP A 23 -34.17 -9.44 -65.46
CA TRP A 23 -33.84 -10.64 -64.69
C TRP A 23 -32.48 -10.38 -64.02
N SER A 24 -32.49 -10.08 -62.73
CA SER A 24 -31.27 -10.07 -61.92
C SER A 24 -30.76 -11.50 -61.82
N PHE A 25 -29.66 -11.82 -62.50
CA PHE A 25 -28.82 -12.94 -62.10
C PHE A 25 -28.34 -12.63 -60.67
N SER A 26 -28.82 -13.40 -59.69
CA SER A 26 -28.18 -13.42 -58.38
C SER A 26 -26.77 -13.98 -58.60
N VAL A 27 -25.76 -13.13 -58.56
CA VAL A 27 -24.40 -13.60 -58.32
C VAL A 27 -24.45 -14.27 -56.95
N SER A 28 -24.28 -15.59 -56.91
CA SER A 28 -24.19 -16.31 -55.64
C SER A 28 -23.16 -15.61 -54.79
N ALA A 29 -23.47 -15.40 -53.50
CA ALA A 29 -22.48 -14.88 -52.59
C ALA A 29 -21.20 -15.75 -52.68
N GLN A 30 -20.02 -15.15 -52.78
CA GLN A 30 -18.77 -15.91 -52.95
C GLN A 30 -17.98 -15.87 -51.64
N ILE A 31 -17.62 -17.04 -51.12
CA ILE A 31 -16.59 -17.19 -50.10
C ILE A 31 -15.25 -17.43 -50.79
N VAL A 32 -14.21 -16.74 -50.32
CA VAL A 32 -12.81 -16.97 -50.71
C VAL A 32 -12.01 -17.17 -49.43
N ALA A 33 -11.49 -18.38 -49.25
CA ALA A 33 -10.61 -18.74 -48.14
C ALA A 33 -9.15 -18.55 -48.59
N ASN A 34 -8.34 -17.85 -47.80
CA ASN A 34 -6.94 -17.58 -48.09
C ASN A 34 -6.04 -18.32 -47.10
N ASP A 35 -4.94 -18.90 -47.60
CA ASP A 35 -3.98 -19.60 -46.76
C ASP A 35 -3.32 -18.65 -45.74
N ASP A 36 -3.14 -19.14 -44.52
CA ASP A 36 -2.52 -18.42 -43.41
C ASP A 36 -1.08 -18.90 -43.16
N VAL A 37 -0.19 -17.98 -42.78
CA VAL A 37 1.18 -18.32 -42.36
C VAL A 37 1.51 -17.61 -41.06
N VAL A 38 1.97 -18.38 -40.08
CA VAL A 38 2.45 -17.89 -38.79
C VAL A 38 3.84 -18.44 -38.52
N ASP A 39 4.83 -17.57 -38.63
CA ASP A 39 6.22 -17.93 -38.39
C ASP A 39 6.70 -17.51 -37.00
N ASN A 40 7.82 -18.11 -36.58
CA ASN A 40 8.60 -17.72 -35.42
C ASN A 40 7.88 -17.87 -34.06
N LEU A 41 7.02 -18.89 -33.94
CA LEU A 41 6.34 -19.19 -32.69
C LEU A 41 7.31 -19.77 -31.66
N ASN A 42 7.35 -19.22 -30.44
CA ASN A 42 8.18 -19.77 -29.36
C ASN A 42 7.61 -21.13 -28.87
N SER A 43 8.45 -22.17 -28.80
CA SER A 43 8.08 -23.54 -28.38
C SER A 43 7.59 -23.68 -26.94
N TYR A 44 7.85 -22.68 -26.08
CA TYR A 44 7.40 -22.64 -24.70
C TYR A 44 6.69 -21.31 -24.43
N TYR A 45 5.38 -21.28 -24.66
CA TYR A 45 4.49 -20.19 -24.25
C TYR A 45 3.43 -20.77 -23.29
N PRO A 46 3.44 -20.43 -21.99
CA PRO A 46 2.37 -20.78 -21.07
C PRO A 46 1.13 -19.96 -21.46
N GLY A 47 0.36 -20.48 -22.41
CA GLY A 47 -0.82 -19.80 -22.95
C GLY A 47 -1.12 -20.11 -24.42
N GLY A 48 -0.13 -20.58 -25.20
CA GLY A 48 -0.26 -20.74 -26.66
C GLY A 48 -0.25 -19.40 -27.40
N SER A 49 0.17 -19.40 -28.68
CA SER A 49 -0.01 -18.24 -29.56
C SER A 49 -1.33 -18.36 -30.32
N HIS A 50 -2.01 -17.24 -30.52
CA HIS A 50 -3.37 -17.22 -31.07
C HIS A 50 -3.47 -16.27 -32.24
N PHE A 51 -4.11 -16.75 -33.30
CA PHE A 51 -4.48 -15.98 -34.48
C PHE A 51 -5.79 -16.56 -35.02
N TYR A 52 -6.48 -15.81 -35.87
CA TYR A 52 -7.80 -16.17 -36.39
C TYR A 52 -7.72 -16.42 -37.88
N VAL A 53 -8.15 -17.60 -38.32
CA VAL A 53 -8.03 -18.02 -39.73
C VAL A 53 -8.90 -17.19 -40.69
N HIS A 54 -9.95 -16.54 -40.18
CA HIS A 54 -10.86 -15.76 -41.02
C HIS A 54 -10.41 -14.32 -41.30
N THR A 55 -9.33 -13.84 -40.67
CA THR A 55 -8.94 -12.42 -40.74
C THR A 55 -8.36 -12.00 -42.09
N ASN A 56 -7.97 -12.96 -42.93
CA ASN A 56 -7.56 -12.74 -44.32
C ASN A 56 -8.57 -13.33 -45.33
N ASP A 57 -9.68 -13.92 -44.88
CA ASP A 57 -10.73 -14.51 -45.71
C ASP A 57 -11.78 -13.48 -46.13
N THR A 58 -12.53 -13.76 -47.20
CA THR A 58 -13.62 -12.86 -47.61
C THR A 58 -14.94 -13.56 -47.89
N PHE A 59 -16.03 -12.89 -47.52
CA PHE A 59 -17.41 -13.18 -47.93
C PHE A 59 -17.95 -11.98 -48.72
N ASN A 60 -18.31 -12.18 -49.98
CA ASN A 60 -18.73 -11.10 -50.89
C ASN A 60 -17.71 -9.97 -51.04
N GLY A 61 -16.42 -10.31 -51.01
CA GLY A 61 -15.31 -9.36 -51.14
C GLY A 61 -15.09 -8.48 -49.91
N SER A 62 -15.82 -8.70 -48.82
CA SER A 62 -15.56 -8.10 -47.49
C SER A 62 -14.96 -9.15 -46.56
N GLU A 63 -14.21 -8.75 -45.53
CA GLU A 63 -13.61 -9.67 -44.55
C GLU A 63 -14.68 -10.60 -43.95
N ALA A 64 -14.36 -11.90 -43.90
CA ALA A 64 -15.27 -12.89 -43.35
C ALA A 64 -15.43 -12.71 -41.84
N SER A 65 -16.63 -12.95 -41.31
CA SER A 65 -16.94 -12.80 -39.88
C SER A 65 -17.72 -14.01 -39.38
N LEU A 66 -17.51 -14.40 -38.13
CA LEU A 66 -18.27 -15.50 -37.51
C LEU A 66 -19.79 -15.26 -37.43
N SER A 67 -20.24 -14.03 -37.71
CA SER A 67 -21.65 -13.67 -37.87
C SER A 67 -22.25 -14.09 -39.22
N ASN A 68 -21.43 -14.28 -40.26
CA ASN A 68 -21.86 -14.59 -41.62
C ASN A 68 -21.30 -15.92 -42.16
N VAL A 69 -20.22 -16.42 -41.57
CA VAL A 69 -19.59 -17.69 -41.92
C VAL A 69 -19.40 -18.61 -40.72
N ALA A 70 -19.43 -19.91 -40.97
CA ALA A 70 -19.07 -20.96 -40.03
C ALA A 70 -17.74 -21.60 -40.44
N ILE A 71 -16.84 -21.78 -39.48
CA ILE A 71 -15.51 -22.37 -39.70
C ILE A 71 -15.46 -23.77 -39.09
N THR A 72 -14.98 -24.73 -39.87
CA THR A 72 -14.80 -26.12 -39.46
C THR A 72 -13.37 -26.57 -39.76
N GLN A 73 -12.65 -27.03 -38.75
CA GLN A 73 -11.37 -27.69 -38.98
C GLN A 73 -11.59 -29.02 -39.70
N LEU A 74 -10.84 -29.25 -40.77
CA LEU A 74 -10.88 -30.49 -41.55
C LEU A 74 -9.76 -31.44 -41.13
N SER A 75 -8.54 -30.95 -40.99
CA SER A 75 -7.37 -31.75 -40.59
C SER A 75 -6.33 -30.91 -39.87
N SER A 76 -5.44 -31.57 -39.13
CA SER A 76 -4.20 -30.98 -38.61
C SER A 76 -3.09 -32.03 -38.62
N THR A 77 -1.85 -31.62 -38.86
CA THR A 77 -0.68 -32.50 -38.75
C THR A 77 -0.32 -32.83 -37.30
N SER A 78 -0.88 -32.12 -36.32
CA SER A 78 -0.67 -32.37 -34.90
C SER A 78 -1.88 -32.01 -34.06
N SER A 79 -2.23 -32.83 -33.07
CA SER A 79 -3.27 -32.49 -32.08
C SER A 79 -2.89 -31.30 -31.18
N ALA A 80 -1.61 -30.91 -31.15
CA ALA A 80 -1.14 -29.70 -30.47
C ALA A 80 -1.56 -28.41 -31.20
N VAL A 81 -1.99 -28.51 -32.45
CA VAL A 81 -2.40 -27.38 -33.30
C VAL A 81 -3.82 -27.59 -33.79
N TYR A 82 -4.75 -26.76 -33.35
CA TYR A 82 -6.16 -26.90 -33.69
C TYR A 82 -6.91 -25.57 -33.68
N ILE A 83 -8.01 -25.50 -34.40
CA ILE A 83 -8.96 -24.39 -34.38
C ILE A 83 -9.95 -24.63 -33.24
N MET A 84 -10.11 -23.65 -32.36
CA MET A 84 -11.13 -23.67 -31.32
C MET A 84 -12.54 -23.62 -31.95
N PRO A 85 -13.43 -24.56 -31.63
CA PRO A 85 -14.78 -24.60 -32.19
C PRO A 85 -15.51 -23.26 -32.04
N GLY A 86 -16.18 -22.82 -33.10
CA GLY A 86 -17.03 -21.63 -33.09
C GLY A 86 -16.31 -20.27 -33.08
N THR A 87 -14.97 -20.24 -33.04
CA THR A 87 -14.21 -18.98 -32.93
C THR A 87 -13.26 -18.72 -34.10
N GLY A 88 -12.91 -19.74 -34.89
CA GLY A 88 -11.88 -19.59 -35.93
C GLY A 88 -10.47 -19.34 -35.39
N ARG A 89 -10.27 -19.39 -34.06
CA ARG A 89 -8.99 -19.16 -33.39
C ARG A 89 -8.12 -20.40 -33.49
N VAL A 90 -6.93 -20.28 -34.08
CA VAL A 90 -5.89 -21.32 -34.01
C VAL A 90 -5.23 -21.26 -32.64
N ASN A 91 -5.11 -22.43 -32.01
CA ASN A 91 -4.39 -22.63 -30.77
C ASN A 91 -3.21 -23.57 -31.01
N VAL A 92 -2.04 -23.22 -30.46
CA VAL A 92 -0.81 -24.01 -30.51
C VAL A 92 -0.37 -24.30 -29.09
N TYR A 93 -0.56 -25.54 -28.64
CA TYR A 93 -0.33 -25.92 -27.25
C TYR A 93 0.74 -26.99 -27.11
N ASN A 94 1.87 -26.63 -26.50
CA ASN A 94 3.01 -27.53 -26.25
C ASN A 94 3.52 -28.25 -27.52
N ALA A 95 3.48 -27.56 -28.66
CA ALA A 95 3.97 -28.08 -29.93
C ALA A 95 5.51 -28.07 -29.95
N PRO A 96 6.18 -29.20 -30.22
CA PRO A 96 7.63 -29.22 -30.44
C PRO A 96 8.08 -28.28 -31.57
N VAL A 97 9.37 -27.97 -31.62
CA VAL A 97 9.96 -27.23 -32.76
C VAL A 97 9.69 -27.96 -34.06
N GLY A 98 9.19 -27.24 -35.06
CA GLY A 98 8.81 -27.78 -36.35
C GLY A 98 7.74 -26.95 -37.04
N THR A 99 7.40 -27.37 -38.26
CA THR A 99 6.32 -26.75 -39.04
C THR A 99 5.08 -27.63 -38.98
N TYR A 100 3.94 -27.01 -38.68
CA TYR A 100 2.64 -27.65 -38.58
C TYR A 100 1.71 -27.08 -39.63
N THR A 101 0.80 -27.91 -40.15
CA THR A 101 -0.24 -27.45 -41.05
C THR A 101 -1.60 -27.94 -40.57
N LEU A 102 -2.61 -27.09 -40.67
CA LEU A 102 -4.01 -27.49 -40.52
C LEU A 102 -4.82 -26.96 -41.70
N THR A 103 -5.86 -27.69 -42.07
CA THR A 103 -6.79 -27.26 -43.12
C THR A 103 -8.15 -27.02 -42.50
N TYR A 104 -8.82 -25.98 -42.95
CA TYR A 104 -10.16 -25.61 -42.49
C TYR A 104 -11.07 -25.31 -43.67
N ARG A 105 -12.37 -25.40 -43.39
CA ARG A 105 -13.44 -25.04 -44.30
C ARG A 105 -14.23 -23.89 -43.71
N ILE A 106 -14.52 -22.92 -44.55
CA ILE A 106 -15.35 -21.76 -44.24
C ILE A 106 -16.62 -21.84 -45.10
N CYS A 107 -17.79 -21.75 -44.49
CA CYS A 107 -19.09 -21.91 -45.14
C CYS A 107 -20.04 -20.76 -44.77
N GLU A 108 -20.91 -20.33 -45.68
CA GLU A 108 -21.92 -19.31 -45.40
C GLU A 108 -22.99 -19.87 -44.45
N ILE A 109 -23.35 -19.13 -43.40
CA ILE A 109 -24.39 -19.55 -42.45
C ILE A 109 -25.77 -19.66 -43.13
N GLY A 110 -26.11 -18.68 -43.97
CA GLY A 110 -27.37 -18.65 -44.71
C GLY A 110 -27.46 -19.66 -45.86
N ASN A 111 -26.33 -20.20 -46.32
CA ASN A 111 -26.26 -21.18 -47.41
C ASN A 111 -25.07 -22.13 -47.23
N PRO A 112 -25.23 -23.24 -46.49
CA PRO A 112 -24.14 -24.17 -46.18
C PRO A 112 -23.50 -24.89 -47.38
N ASN A 113 -24.01 -24.68 -48.60
CA ASN A 113 -23.40 -25.19 -49.84
C ASN A 113 -22.38 -24.20 -50.43
N ASN A 114 -22.40 -22.93 -50.01
CA ASN A 114 -21.41 -21.93 -50.36
C ASN A 114 -20.26 -22.02 -49.36
N CYS A 115 -19.17 -22.68 -49.76
CA CYS A 115 -18.01 -22.90 -48.91
C CYS A 115 -16.71 -22.84 -49.70
N ASP A 116 -15.62 -22.51 -49.01
CA ASP A 116 -14.25 -22.62 -49.50
C ASP A 116 -13.33 -23.22 -48.42
N SER A 117 -12.07 -23.56 -48.74
CA SER A 117 -11.13 -24.15 -47.78
C SER A 117 -9.72 -23.62 -47.97
N ALA A 118 -9.01 -23.44 -46.86
CA ALA A 118 -7.64 -22.93 -46.83
C ALA A 118 -6.76 -23.70 -45.83
N THR A 119 -5.46 -23.49 -45.95
CA THR A 119 -4.41 -24.10 -45.14
C THR A 119 -3.74 -23.06 -44.27
N VAL A 120 -3.54 -23.39 -43.00
CA VAL A 120 -2.74 -22.64 -42.06
C VAL A 120 -1.38 -23.33 -41.92
N THR A 121 -0.28 -22.59 -42.08
CA THR A 121 1.10 -23.07 -41.88
C THR A 121 1.73 -22.38 -40.68
N ILE A 122 2.24 -23.13 -39.70
CA ILE A 122 2.77 -22.60 -38.43
C ILE A 122 4.19 -23.11 -38.22
N SER A 123 5.16 -22.21 -38.07
CA SER A 123 6.56 -22.54 -37.77
C SER A 123 6.88 -22.26 -36.30
N VAL A 124 7.18 -23.31 -35.53
CA VAL A 124 7.60 -23.23 -34.10
C VAL A 124 9.12 -23.34 -33.99
N CYS A 125 9.77 -22.42 -33.29
CA CYS A 125 11.22 -22.40 -33.02
C CYS A 125 11.54 -22.38 -31.51
N ASN A 126 12.81 -22.69 -31.19
CA ASN A 126 13.30 -22.62 -29.81
C ASN A 126 13.62 -21.18 -29.42
N GLN A 127 13.16 -20.80 -28.22
CA GLN A 127 13.48 -19.51 -27.64
C GLN A 127 14.97 -19.46 -27.21
N PRO A 128 15.68 -18.36 -27.49
CA PRO A 128 17.01 -18.12 -26.92
C PRO A 128 16.96 -18.01 -25.39
N THR A 129 17.98 -18.52 -24.72
CA THR A 129 18.15 -18.41 -23.26
C THR A 129 19.49 -17.72 -22.93
N PRO A 130 19.62 -16.42 -23.23
CA PRO A 130 20.88 -15.71 -23.02
C PRO A 130 21.23 -15.65 -21.53
N SER A 131 22.51 -15.87 -21.23
CA SER A 131 23.07 -15.47 -19.93
C SER A 131 23.43 -14.00 -19.98
N LEU A 132 23.38 -13.36 -18.82
CA LEU A 132 23.67 -11.94 -18.68
C LEU A 132 24.55 -11.77 -17.45
N THR A 133 25.70 -11.13 -17.65
CA THR A 133 26.71 -10.90 -16.62
C THR A 133 27.16 -9.45 -16.70
N VAL A 134 27.03 -8.71 -15.59
CA VAL A 134 27.58 -7.35 -15.47
C VAL A 134 29.11 -7.43 -15.47
N ASN A 135 29.76 -6.62 -16.31
CA ASN A 135 31.21 -6.58 -16.34
C ASN A 135 31.71 -5.83 -15.11
N PRO A 136 32.62 -6.42 -14.30
CA PRO A 136 33.15 -5.75 -13.13
C PRO A 136 33.97 -4.53 -13.56
N ILE A 137 33.81 -3.43 -12.83
CA ILE A 137 34.65 -2.23 -12.95
C ILE A 137 35.74 -2.40 -11.90
N ASN A 138 36.95 -2.73 -12.34
CA ASN A 138 38.11 -2.95 -11.49
C ASN A 138 39.10 -1.78 -11.53
N ASN A 139 39.13 -1.04 -12.65
CA ASN A 139 40.01 0.11 -12.86
C ASN A 139 39.26 1.31 -13.45
N CYS A 140 39.84 2.50 -13.31
CA CYS A 140 39.32 3.76 -13.84
C CYS A 140 39.10 3.83 -15.36
N SER A 141 39.79 2.96 -16.12
CA SER A 141 39.63 2.85 -17.58
C SER A 141 38.54 1.88 -18.00
N ASP A 142 37.98 1.13 -17.06
CA ASP A 142 36.97 0.13 -17.37
C ASP A 142 35.69 0.84 -17.77
N THR A 143 35.14 0.43 -18.91
CA THR A 143 33.88 0.97 -19.40
C THR A 143 32.75 0.14 -18.82
N VAL A 144 31.72 0.82 -18.33
CA VAL A 144 30.48 0.22 -17.86
C VAL A 144 29.88 -0.63 -18.99
N GLY A 145 29.59 -1.91 -18.72
CA GLY A 145 29.10 -2.81 -19.76
C GLY A 145 28.57 -4.14 -19.25
N VAL A 146 27.95 -4.90 -20.17
CA VAL A 146 27.33 -6.20 -19.93
C VAL A 146 27.85 -7.20 -20.96
N THR A 147 28.20 -8.39 -20.49
CA THR A 147 28.44 -9.55 -21.35
C THR A 147 27.17 -10.38 -21.45
N LEU A 148 26.68 -10.58 -22.68
CA LEU A 148 25.64 -11.56 -22.96
C LEU A 148 26.28 -12.84 -23.49
N GLY A 149 26.00 -13.97 -22.84
CA GLY A 149 26.45 -15.30 -23.24
C GLY A 149 25.28 -16.21 -23.61
N ASN A 150 25.57 -17.47 -23.96
CA ASN A 150 24.57 -18.44 -24.44
C ASN A 150 23.71 -17.91 -25.59
N LEU A 151 24.31 -17.09 -26.46
CA LEU A 151 23.62 -16.54 -27.63
C LEU A 151 23.37 -17.65 -28.67
N PRO A 152 22.28 -17.54 -29.47
CA PRO A 152 21.94 -18.53 -30.49
C PRO A 152 23.06 -18.78 -31.49
N ALA A 153 23.15 -20.01 -32.00
CA ALA A 153 24.00 -20.30 -33.15
C ALA A 153 23.44 -19.59 -34.40
N GLY A 154 24.32 -18.91 -35.15
CA GLY A 154 23.92 -18.12 -36.32
C GLY A 154 23.70 -16.64 -35.98
N PRO A 155 23.05 -15.87 -36.88
CA PRO A 155 22.78 -14.47 -36.65
C PRO A 155 21.74 -14.27 -35.54
N TRP A 156 21.94 -13.23 -34.74
CA TRP A 156 21.04 -12.80 -33.68
C TRP A 156 20.90 -11.29 -33.68
N SER A 157 19.84 -10.79 -33.04
CA SER A 157 19.70 -9.39 -32.64
C SER A 157 19.44 -9.29 -31.13
N ILE A 158 20.00 -8.25 -30.50
CA ILE A 158 19.84 -7.95 -29.07
C ILE A 158 19.18 -6.59 -28.99
N LYS A 159 18.05 -6.53 -28.30
CA LYS A 159 17.39 -5.28 -27.94
C LYS A 159 17.83 -4.91 -26.53
N GLN A 160 18.44 -3.74 -26.36
CA GLN A 160 18.77 -3.12 -25.07
C GLN A 160 17.76 -2.01 -24.78
N ARG A 161 17.19 -2.03 -23.58
CA ARG A 161 16.28 -0.99 -23.07
C ARG A 161 16.78 -0.42 -21.75
N ARG A 162 16.57 0.88 -21.56
CA ARG A 162 16.69 1.58 -20.27
C ARG A 162 15.53 2.55 -20.14
N ASN A 163 14.90 2.58 -18.97
CA ASN A 163 13.73 3.43 -18.73
C ASN A 163 14.03 4.90 -19.05
N GLY A 164 13.12 5.55 -19.77
CA GLY A 164 13.26 6.94 -20.20
C GLY A 164 14.20 7.15 -21.40
N THR A 165 14.72 6.09 -22.03
CA THR A 165 15.55 6.19 -23.25
C THR A 165 15.05 5.28 -24.37
N PRO A 166 15.24 5.64 -25.66
CA PRO A 166 14.90 4.76 -26.78
C PRO A 166 15.67 3.44 -26.76
N ASP A 167 15.05 2.38 -27.25
CA ASP A 167 15.66 1.07 -27.37
C ASP A 167 16.82 1.08 -28.38
N VAL A 168 17.90 0.37 -28.06
CA VAL A 168 19.06 0.20 -28.95
C VAL A 168 19.11 -1.25 -29.41
N VAL A 169 19.26 -1.46 -30.72
CA VAL A 169 19.34 -2.80 -31.31
C VAL A 169 20.74 -3.08 -31.81
N TYR A 170 21.30 -4.20 -31.35
CA TYR A 170 22.58 -4.74 -31.79
C TYR A 170 22.34 -5.98 -32.64
N THR A 171 23.12 -6.18 -33.69
CA THR A 171 23.07 -7.40 -34.52
C THR A 171 24.43 -8.06 -34.54
N GLY A 172 24.47 -9.39 -34.52
CA GLY A 172 25.73 -10.11 -34.53
C GLY A 172 25.56 -11.60 -34.77
N SER A 173 26.64 -12.33 -34.54
CA SER A 173 26.68 -13.79 -34.56
C SER A 173 27.71 -14.30 -33.56
N GLY A 174 27.68 -15.59 -33.24
CA GLY A 174 28.55 -16.21 -32.23
C GLY A 174 27.85 -16.37 -30.88
N SER A 175 28.50 -17.08 -29.95
CA SER A 175 27.89 -17.52 -28.69
C SER A 175 27.89 -16.47 -27.56
N SER A 176 28.57 -15.34 -27.73
CA SER A 176 28.62 -14.25 -26.75
C SER A 176 28.94 -12.89 -27.39
N THR A 177 28.52 -11.81 -26.74
CA THR A 177 28.92 -10.44 -27.10
C THR A 177 29.02 -9.54 -25.87
N VAL A 178 29.68 -8.40 -26.01
CA VAL A 178 29.82 -7.38 -24.96
C VAL A 178 29.21 -6.07 -25.44
N ILE A 179 28.32 -5.50 -24.64
CA ILE A 179 27.79 -4.16 -24.82
C ILE A 179 28.48 -3.25 -23.82
N SER A 180 29.26 -2.29 -24.31
CA SER A 180 30.11 -1.39 -23.51
C SER A 180 29.68 0.08 -23.64
N ASN A 181 30.34 0.95 -22.87
CA ASN A 181 30.06 2.40 -22.81
C ASN A 181 28.63 2.74 -22.38
N LEU A 182 28.07 1.90 -21.50
CA LEU A 182 26.80 2.21 -20.85
C LEU A 182 27.02 3.30 -19.79
N SER A 183 25.95 3.96 -19.37
CA SER A 183 25.98 4.79 -18.16
C SER A 183 25.57 3.95 -16.95
N GLY A 184 25.90 4.38 -15.74
CA GLY A 184 25.43 3.71 -14.53
C GLY A 184 23.90 3.58 -14.48
N GLY A 185 23.39 2.41 -14.09
CA GLY A 185 21.95 2.16 -13.98
C GLY A 185 21.53 0.73 -14.29
N LEU A 186 20.21 0.53 -14.34
CA LEU A 186 19.56 -0.74 -14.65
C LEU A 186 19.18 -0.81 -16.14
N TYR A 187 19.47 -1.94 -16.79
CA TYR A 187 19.19 -2.18 -18.20
C TYR A 187 18.43 -3.49 -18.40
N TYR A 188 17.73 -3.61 -19.52
CA TYR A 188 16.96 -4.78 -19.89
C TYR A 188 17.35 -5.26 -21.29
N PHE A 189 17.48 -6.59 -21.46
CA PHE A 189 17.93 -7.17 -22.73
C PHE A 189 17.03 -8.32 -23.18
N SER A 190 16.72 -8.37 -24.47
CA SER A 190 16.09 -9.53 -25.12
C SER A 190 16.85 -9.92 -26.39
N VAL A 191 16.93 -11.22 -26.70
CA VAL A 191 17.70 -11.76 -27.81
C VAL A 191 16.80 -12.49 -28.79
N THR A 192 16.88 -12.14 -30.07
CA THR A 192 16.16 -12.79 -31.18
C THR A 192 17.12 -13.61 -32.03
N ASN A 193 16.79 -14.87 -32.32
CA ASN A 193 17.61 -15.74 -33.17
C ASN A 193 17.31 -15.57 -34.68
N ALA A 194 18.05 -16.31 -35.51
CA ALA A 194 17.88 -16.32 -36.97
C ALA A 194 16.47 -16.76 -37.43
N SER A 195 15.80 -17.58 -36.61
CA SER A 195 14.44 -18.05 -36.83
C SER A 195 13.39 -17.09 -36.24
N GLY A 196 13.76 -15.86 -35.87
CA GLY A 196 12.83 -14.84 -35.37
C GLY A 196 12.28 -15.07 -33.96
N CYS A 197 12.62 -16.16 -33.27
CA CYS A 197 12.21 -16.41 -31.89
C CYS A 197 12.99 -15.50 -30.92
N THR A 198 12.29 -14.81 -30.02
CA THR A 198 12.85 -13.84 -29.06
C THR A 198 12.78 -14.35 -27.63
N SER A 199 13.86 -14.18 -26.87
CA SER A 199 13.92 -14.47 -25.43
C SER A 199 13.00 -13.56 -24.63
N ALA A 200 12.58 -14.03 -23.45
CA ALA A 200 12.08 -13.14 -22.42
C ALA A 200 13.12 -12.04 -22.13
N GLU A 201 12.62 -10.85 -21.79
CA GLU A 201 13.46 -9.74 -21.40
C GLU A 201 14.09 -10.02 -20.03
N LYS A 202 15.40 -9.80 -19.91
CA LYS A 202 16.17 -10.04 -18.68
C LYS A 202 16.79 -8.73 -18.18
N SER A 203 16.59 -8.41 -16.91
CA SER A 203 17.23 -7.26 -16.26
C SER A 203 18.70 -7.54 -15.95
N SER A 204 19.53 -6.51 -16.06
CA SER A 204 20.85 -6.49 -15.44
C SER A 204 20.75 -6.24 -13.94
N ASP A 205 21.78 -6.63 -13.19
CA ASP A 205 22.05 -5.99 -11.91
C ASP A 205 22.39 -4.50 -12.15
N TYR A 206 22.46 -3.70 -11.08
CA TYR A 206 22.86 -2.30 -11.21
C TYR A 206 24.29 -2.22 -11.78
N ILE A 207 24.42 -1.64 -12.97
CA ILE A 207 25.70 -1.51 -13.68
C ILE A 207 26.32 -0.18 -13.27
N GLY A 208 27.64 -0.12 -13.09
CA GLY A 208 28.35 1.11 -12.71
C GLY A 208 28.75 1.20 -11.23
N SER A 209 28.39 0.22 -10.40
CA SER A 209 28.90 0.14 -9.03
C SER A 209 30.34 -0.40 -9.05
N TYR A 210 31.29 0.35 -8.50
CA TYR A 210 32.67 -0.12 -8.32
C TYR A 210 32.68 -1.20 -7.25
N ASN A 211 33.37 -2.32 -7.49
CA ASN A 211 33.43 -3.43 -6.53
C ASN A 211 34.56 -3.24 -5.49
N GLY A 212 35.01 -2.00 -5.31
CA GLY A 212 36.06 -1.60 -4.38
C GLY A 212 35.74 -0.24 -3.75
N THR A 213 36.64 0.25 -2.91
CA THR A 213 36.51 1.58 -2.28
C THR A 213 37.09 2.64 -3.22
N ILE A 214 36.33 3.71 -3.51
CA ILE A 214 36.80 4.84 -4.36
C ILE A 214 37.58 5.84 -3.51
N PHE A 215 37.16 6.04 -2.28
CA PHE A 215 37.80 6.97 -1.36
C PHE A 215 37.84 6.40 0.06
N THR A 216 38.89 6.73 0.78
CA THR A 216 38.90 6.63 2.24
C THR A 216 38.73 8.02 2.82
N TYR A 217 38.33 8.10 4.09
CA TYR A 217 38.20 9.38 4.77
C TYR A 217 38.68 9.30 6.20
N ASN A 218 39.04 10.46 6.75
CA ASN A 218 39.28 10.67 8.17
C ASN A 218 38.50 11.92 8.59
N TYR A 219 37.76 11.81 9.69
CA TYR A 219 36.86 12.86 10.15
C TYR A 219 37.12 13.17 11.61
N THR A 220 37.55 14.40 11.87
CA THR A 220 37.95 14.85 13.21
C THR A 220 37.16 16.07 13.63
N GLY A 221 36.80 16.13 14.91
CA GLY A 221 36.28 17.33 15.56
C GLY A 221 37.22 17.79 16.66
N THR A 222 37.43 19.09 16.76
CA THR A 222 38.31 19.72 17.75
C THR A 222 37.57 20.86 18.42
N TYR A 223 37.44 20.80 19.74
CA TYR A 223 36.90 21.90 20.54
C TYR A 223 37.80 23.13 20.43
N GLN A 224 37.16 24.30 20.29
CA GLN A 224 37.80 25.60 20.35
C GLN A 224 36.97 26.54 21.25
N ASP A 225 37.61 26.96 22.33
CA ASP A 225 37.17 28.06 23.16
C ASP A 225 37.22 29.35 22.32
N THR A 226 36.05 29.92 22.06
CA THR A 226 35.90 31.05 21.13
C THR A 226 36.13 32.39 21.83
N ASN A 227 35.93 32.44 23.15
CA ASN A 227 36.10 33.66 23.94
C ASN A 227 37.42 33.68 24.76
N ASN A 228 38.18 32.57 24.75
CA ASN A 228 39.45 32.34 25.46
C ASN A 228 39.36 32.52 26.98
N ASP A 229 38.21 32.25 27.59
CA ASP A 229 38.05 32.34 29.05
C ASP A 229 38.46 31.05 29.79
N GLY A 230 38.80 29.99 29.04
CA GLY A 230 39.23 28.69 29.57
C GLY A 230 38.07 27.83 30.10
N ILE A 231 36.83 28.27 29.88
CA ILE A 231 35.60 27.59 30.25
C ILE A 231 34.95 27.12 28.94
N ILE A 232 34.26 25.98 28.99
CA ILE A 232 33.43 25.52 27.87
C ILE A 232 32.08 26.20 27.99
N ASN A 233 31.76 27.13 27.10
CA ASN A 233 30.58 27.97 27.14
C ASN A 233 29.60 27.68 26.01
N ILE A 234 28.34 28.07 26.20
CA ILE A 234 27.38 28.18 25.10
C ILE A 234 27.96 29.19 24.09
N GLY A 235 28.02 28.79 22.82
CA GLY A 235 28.57 29.61 21.74
C GLY A 235 30.07 29.40 21.47
N ASP A 236 30.77 28.58 22.25
CA ASP A 236 32.04 28.00 21.80
C ASP A 236 31.81 27.03 20.64
N ALA A 237 32.87 26.59 19.97
CA ALA A 237 32.72 25.84 18.73
C ALA A 237 33.48 24.51 18.74
N VAL A 238 32.92 23.51 18.07
CA VAL A 238 33.69 22.32 17.64
C VAL A 238 33.96 22.47 16.15
N PHE A 239 35.23 22.55 15.79
CA PHE A 239 35.68 22.61 14.40
C PHE A 239 35.89 21.22 13.85
N TYR A 240 35.20 20.93 12.76
CA TYR A 240 35.27 19.67 12.05
C TYR A 240 36.13 19.80 10.80
N GLN A 241 36.98 18.80 10.57
CA GLN A 241 37.76 18.64 9.35
C GLN A 241 37.53 17.24 8.79
N LEU A 242 37.15 17.19 7.52
CA LEU A 242 37.05 15.96 6.76
C LEU A 242 38.17 15.89 5.73
N SER A 243 39.03 14.88 5.90
CA SER A 243 40.04 14.49 4.94
C SER A 243 39.48 13.39 4.06
N ILE A 244 39.43 13.60 2.74
CA ILE A 244 39.03 12.55 1.77
C ILE A 244 40.25 12.19 0.92
N THR A 245 40.65 10.93 0.94
CA THR A 245 41.72 10.38 0.10
C THR A 245 41.10 9.65 -1.08
N ASN A 246 41.37 10.13 -2.30
CA ASN A 246 41.08 9.39 -3.51
C ASN A 246 42.06 8.22 -3.61
N VAL A 247 41.57 6.98 -3.46
CA VAL A 247 42.40 5.78 -3.54
C VAL A 247 42.41 5.16 -4.94
N THR A 248 41.75 5.79 -5.90
CA THR A 248 41.73 5.35 -7.30
C THR A 248 42.91 5.90 -8.09
N ALA A 249 43.16 5.30 -9.26
CA ALA A 249 44.20 5.71 -10.20
C ALA A 249 43.78 6.87 -11.13
N CYS A 250 42.62 7.48 -10.91
CA CYS A 250 42.08 8.58 -11.70
C CYS A 250 41.48 9.65 -10.80
N ASP A 251 41.23 10.83 -11.36
CA ASP A 251 40.58 11.91 -10.62
C ASP A 251 39.14 11.51 -10.25
N MET A 252 38.74 11.89 -9.03
CA MET A 252 37.37 11.72 -8.55
C MET A 252 36.76 13.08 -8.22
N THR A 253 35.44 13.13 -8.17
CA THR A 253 34.70 14.23 -7.57
C THR A 253 33.96 13.73 -6.34
N ALA A 254 34.01 14.50 -5.25
CA ALA A 254 33.33 14.22 -4.01
C ALA A 254 32.31 15.33 -3.70
N SER A 255 31.13 14.95 -3.21
CA SER A 255 30.17 15.84 -2.59
C SER A 255 29.91 15.45 -1.15
N VAL A 256 29.80 16.44 -0.28
CA VAL A 256 29.52 16.27 1.15
C VAL A 256 28.31 17.09 1.53
N TYR A 257 27.43 16.51 2.35
CA TYR A 257 26.34 17.24 2.97
C TYR A 257 26.20 16.82 4.44
N ASP A 258 25.71 17.74 5.26
CA ASP A 258 25.40 17.50 6.67
C ASP A 258 23.97 16.95 6.79
N GLU A 259 23.82 15.78 7.41
CA GLU A 259 22.51 15.14 7.61
C GLU A 259 21.68 15.84 8.69
N ASP A 260 22.34 16.40 9.72
CA ASP A 260 21.68 16.98 10.89
C ASP A 260 21.37 18.49 10.70
N GLN A 261 22.00 19.13 9.71
CA GLN A 261 21.89 20.57 9.38
C GLN A 261 22.34 21.54 10.49
N ASP A 262 23.08 21.05 11.48
CA ASP A 262 23.58 21.85 12.59
C ASP A 262 25.01 22.38 12.34
N THR A 263 25.69 21.89 11.30
CA THR A 263 27.03 22.30 10.90
C THR A 263 27.00 23.50 9.95
N ILE A 264 27.81 24.51 10.26
CA ILE A 264 28.11 25.60 9.33
C ILE A 264 29.38 25.26 8.54
N PHE A 265 29.24 24.92 7.25
CA PHE A 265 30.39 24.65 6.38
C PHE A 265 31.21 25.93 6.12
N THR A 266 32.52 25.83 6.32
CA THR A 266 33.50 26.87 6.03
C THR A 266 34.39 26.54 4.83
N GLY A 267 34.47 25.26 4.46
CA GLY A 267 35.14 24.74 3.27
C GLY A 267 34.18 24.40 2.11
N PRO A 268 34.71 23.94 0.97
CA PRO A 268 33.87 23.48 -0.13
C PRO A 268 33.08 22.22 0.27
N THR A 269 31.84 22.11 -0.18
CA THR A 269 31.01 20.89 -0.07
C THR A 269 31.09 20.02 -1.32
N PHE A 270 31.83 20.46 -2.33
CA PHE A 270 32.01 19.79 -3.61
C PHE A 270 33.43 20.02 -4.11
N VAL A 271 34.19 18.95 -4.35
CA VAL A 271 35.61 19.05 -4.71
C VAL A 271 36.05 17.94 -5.67
N THR A 272 36.92 18.29 -6.61
CA THR A 272 37.63 17.32 -7.45
C THR A 272 38.96 16.97 -6.80
N ILE A 273 39.19 15.68 -6.56
CA ILE A 273 40.36 15.15 -5.87
C ILE A 273 41.18 14.33 -6.88
N PRO A 274 42.41 14.75 -7.22
CA PRO A 274 43.24 14.01 -8.15
C PRO A 274 43.56 12.59 -7.67
N ALA A 275 43.95 11.72 -8.61
CA ALA A 275 44.33 10.33 -8.31
C ALA A 275 45.37 10.23 -7.18
N GLY A 276 45.10 9.42 -6.16
CA GLY A 276 46.01 9.21 -5.03
C GLY A 276 46.17 10.39 -4.07
N VAL A 277 45.44 11.49 -4.26
CA VAL A 277 45.57 12.72 -3.45
C VAL A 277 44.57 12.71 -2.30
N THR A 278 44.97 13.31 -1.18
CA THR A 278 44.07 13.61 -0.06
C THR A 278 43.68 15.09 -0.08
N ASN A 279 42.38 15.38 -0.07
CA ASN A 279 41.85 16.72 0.13
C ASN A 279 41.48 16.92 1.61
N ASN A 280 41.89 18.07 2.18
CA ASN A 280 41.64 18.44 3.59
C ASN A 280 40.87 19.76 3.72
N GLU A 281 40.30 20.25 2.63
CA GLU A 281 39.69 21.59 2.56
C GLU A 281 38.27 21.61 3.11
N ILE A 282 37.61 20.45 3.17
CA ILE A 282 36.24 20.30 3.66
C ILE A 282 36.24 20.47 5.19
N THR A 283 35.74 21.62 5.62
CA THR A 283 35.72 22.04 7.02
C THR A 283 34.37 22.67 7.36
N GLY A 284 34.01 22.60 8.64
CA GLY A 284 32.83 23.27 9.18
C GLY A 284 32.92 23.37 10.69
N TYR A 285 31.96 24.01 11.33
CA TYR A 285 31.89 24.06 12.79
C TYR A 285 30.45 23.96 13.30
N LEU A 286 30.32 23.49 14.53
CA LEU A 286 29.08 23.48 15.32
C LEU A 286 29.28 24.42 16.52
N LEU A 287 28.28 25.27 16.79
CA LEU A 287 28.25 26.09 18.00
C LEU A 287 27.65 25.28 19.15
N LEU A 288 28.34 25.24 20.29
CA LEU A 288 27.91 24.51 21.48
C LEU A 288 26.65 25.12 22.08
N THR A 289 25.70 24.26 22.37
CA THR A 289 24.51 24.55 23.18
C THR A 289 24.71 24.07 24.61
N GLN A 290 23.83 24.47 25.53
CA GLN A 290 23.87 23.93 26.90
C GLN A 290 23.65 22.41 26.93
N ALA A 291 22.89 21.86 25.97
CA ALA A 291 22.65 20.43 25.89
C ALA A 291 23.94 19.65 25.58
N ASP A 292 24.77 20.18 24.66
CA ASP A 292 26.06 19.59 24.29
C ASP A 292 27.07 19.63 25.46
N ILE A 293 27.05 20.71 26.23
CA ILE A 293 27.88 20.84 27.43
C ILE A 293 27.44 19.83 28.47
N ASN A 294 26.13 19.74 28.73
CA ASN A 294 25.58 18.81 29.72
C ASN A 294 25.85 17.34 29.35
N SER A 295 25.84 16.99 28.05
CA SER A 295 26.18 15.64 27.56
C SER A 295 27.68 15.35 27.61
N GLY A 296 28.53 16.38 27.69
CA GLY A 296 29.99 16.28 27.70
C GLY A 296 30.60 15.95 26.34
N HIS A 297 29.82 15.97 25.26
CA HIS A 297 30.30 15.67 23.92
C HIS A 297 29.34 16.17 22.82
N THR A 298 29.85 16.30 21.60
CA THR A 298 29.05 16.58 20.41
C THR A 298 29.07 15.40 19.44
N PHE A 299 27.97 15.21 18.73
CA PHE A 299 27.86 14.28 17.60
C PHE A 299 27.67 15.06 16.32
N ASN A 300 28.30 14.60 15.24
CA ASN A 300 28.08 15.15 13.91
C ASN A 300 28.16 14.06 12.83
N TRP A 301 27.23 14.10 11.87
CA TRP A 301 27.08 13.13 10.78
C TRP A 301 27.14 13.81 9.42
N TRP A 302 28.17 13.48 8.63
CA TRP A 302 28.28 13.91 7.25
C TRP A 302 28.13 12.73 6.29
N ALA A 303 27.40 12.95 5.21
CA ALA A 303 27.27 11.99 4.13
C ALA A 303 28.17 12.40 2.95
N LEU A 304 28.88 11.41 2.40
CA LEU A 304 29.89 11.57 1.37
C LEU A 304 29.52 10.72 0.16
N SER A 305 29.46 11.36 -1.01
CA SER A 305 29.33 10.67 -2.30
C SER A 305 30.55 10.96 -3.14
N GLY A 306 31.16 9.94 -3.72
CA GLY A 306 32.32 10.05 -4.61
C GLY A 306 32.06 9.41 -5.96
N TRP A 307 32.50 10.02 -7.06
CA TRP A 307 32.42 9.42 -8.39
C TRP A 307 33.62 9.76 -9.27
N THR A 308 34.06 8.82 -10.09
CA THR A 308 35.16 9.02 -11.04
C THR A 308 34.64 9.36 -12.44
N GLN A 309 35.52 9.86 -13.31
CA GLN A 309 35.18 10.11 -14.71
C GLN A 309 34.74 8.83 -15.47
N GLY A 310 35.19 7.64 -15.03
CA GLY A 310 34.83 6.35 -15.60
C GLY A 310 33.45 5.82 -15.16
N GLY A 311 32.71 6.57 -14.35
CA GLY A 311 31.36 6.21 -13.91
C GLY A 311 31.30 5.31 -12.67
N ALA A 312 32.44 5.01 -12.04
CA ALA A 312 32.48 4.40 -10.72
C ALA A 312 31.93 5.38 -9.67
N SER A 313 31.09 4.92 -8.77
CA SER A 313 30.57 5.70 -7.64
C SER A 313 30.61 4.93 -6.33
N ASP A 314 30.76 5.65 -5.21
CA ASP A 314 30.87 5.12 -3.85
C ASP A 314 30.19 6.11 -2.88
N TYR A 315 29.64 5.59 -1.78
CA TYR A 315 28.88 6.35 -0.79
C TYR A 315 29.27 5.91 0.62
N SER A 316 29.49 6.88 1.50
CA SER A 316 29.77 6.60 2.91
C SER A 316 29.19 7.65 3.84
N LYS A 317 28.96 7.26 5.09
CA LYS A 317 28.61 8.18 6.18
C LYS A 317 29.81 8.31 7.11
N ALA A 318 30.29 9.53 7.31
CA ALA A 318 31.30 9.86 8.30
C ALA A 318 30.62 10.38 9.56
N PHE A 319 31.00 9.85 10.72
CA PHE A 319 30.53 10.36 12.00
C PHE A 319 31.73 10.63 12.91
N THR A 320 31.59 11.61 13.80
CA THR A 320 32.57 11.86 14.84
C THR A 320 31.87 12.20 16.16
N ASN A 321 32.45 11.72 17.25
CA ASN A 321 32.07 12.07 18.61
C ASN A 321 33.22 12.87 19.22
N THR A 322 33.00 14.16 19.46
CA THR A 322 34.02 15.03 20.06
C THR A 322 33.70 15.23 21.53
N ALA A 323 34.46 14.55 22.39
CA ALA A 323 34.42 14.77 23.82
C ALA A 323 34.84 16.20 24.17
N LEU A 324 33.99 16.87 24.94
CA LEU A 324 34.31 18.14 25.59
C LEU A 324 35.05 17.74 26.88
N ASN A 325 36.31 18.15 27.04
CA ASN A 325 37.14 17.77 28.20
C ASN A 325 36.69 18.45 29.51
N ILE A 326 35.43 18.30 29.88
CA ILE A 326 34.81 18.83 31.09
C ILE A 326 35.07 17.83 32.21
N GLY A 327 35.92 18.22 33.16
CA GLY A 327 36.27 17.37 34.31
C GLY A 327 35.26 17.43 35.45
N ASP A 328 34.45 18.49 35.50
CA ASP A 328 33.56 18.81 36.62
C ASP A 328 32.10 18.53 36.27
N GLY A 329 31.31 18.20 37.28
CA GLY A 329 29.89 17.93 37.10
C GLY A 329 29.31 17.13 38.25
N PHE A 330 28.13 16.56 38.01
CA PHE A 330 27.49 15.69 38.97
C PHE A 330 26.84 14.48 38.30
N ARG A 331 26.89 13.34 38.97
CA ARG A 331 26.23 12.11 38.55
C ARG A 331 25.01 11.87 39.41
N LEU A 332 23.84 11.77 38.79
CA LEU A 332 22.62 11.31 39.42
C LEU A 332 22.58 9.78 39.30
N ASN A 333 22.41 9.07 40.41
CA ASN A 333 22.48 7.61 40.45
C ASN A 333 21.30 7.06 41.26
N ALA A 334 20.39 6.36 40.58
CA ALA A 334 19.27 5.67 41.18
C ALA A 334 19.60 4.18 41.30
N PHE A 335 19.31 3.59 42.45
CA PHE A 335 19.60 2.18 42.72
C PHE A 335 18.54 1.60 43.65
N LEU A 336 18.37 0.28 43.59
CA LEU A 336 17.50 -0.46 44.50
C LEU A 336 18.17 -0.54 45.87
N ASP A 337 17.58 0.11 46.87
CA ASP A 337 18.06 0.12 48.26
C ASP A 337 17.34 -1.02 49.03
N ASP A 338 17.87 -2.23 48.90
CA ASP A 338 17.24 -3.47 49.39
C ASP A 338 17.25 -3.54 50.92
N ASN A 339 18.20 -2.85 51.55
CA ASN A 339 18.37 -2.85 53.00
C ASN A 339 17.95 -1.54 53.68
N ASN A 340 17.42 -0.59 52.90
CA ASN A 340 16.92 0.72 53.31
C ASN A 340 17.97 1.57 54.07
N ASN A 341 19.25 1.47 53.72
CA ASN A 341 20.32 2.22 54.39
C ASN A 341 20.72 3.52 53.64
N GLY A 342 20.17 3.76 52.45
CA GLY A 342 20.43 4.94 51.63
C GLY A 342 21.80 4.97 50.93
N ILE A 343 22.55 3.87 50.95
CA ILE A 343 23.89 3.70 50.37
C ILE A 343 23.84 2.53 49.40
N GLN A 344 24.37 2.71 48.18
CA GLN A 344 24.47 1.59 47.23
C GLN A 344 25.53 0.59 47.68
N ASP A 345 25.09 -0.54 48.22
CA ASP A 345 25.95 -1.64 48.67
C ASP A 345 26.36 -2.58 47.53
N SER A 346 27.38 -3.41 47.78
CA SER A 346 27.81 -4.43 46.83
C SER A 346 26.70 -5.47 46.62
N GLY A 347 26.11 -5.47 45.43
CA GLY A 347 24.99 -6.34 45.06
C GLY A 347 23.70 -5.59 44.72
N GLU A 348 23.60 -4.33 45.13
CA GLU A 348 22.46 -3.47 44.79
C GLU A 348 22.58 -2.93 43.37
N LEU A 349 21.56 -3.23 42.56
CA LEU A 349 21.53 -2.87 41.15
C LEU A 349 21.08 -1.41 40.97
N ASN A 350 21.60 -0.77 39.92
CA ASN A 350 21.04 0.50 39.48
C ASN A 350 19.58 0.31 39.05
N TYR A 351 18.78 1.34 39.27
CA TYR A 351 17.37 1.36 38.91
C TYR A 351 17.16 2.27 37.71
N ASP A 352 16.95 1.66 36.54
CA ASP A 352 16.81 2.27 35.22
C ASP A 352 15.36 2.61 34.84
N TYR A 353 14.37 2.18 35.64
CA TYR A 353 12.96 2.44 35.40
C TYR A 353 12.46 3.71 36.12
N GLY A 354 13.03 4.88 35.84
CA GLY A 354 12.52 6.14 36.39
C GLY A 354 13.05 7.38 35.67
N ILE A 355 12.74 8.55 36.22
CA ILE A 355 13.04 9.84 35.58
C ILE A 355 13.79 10.73 36.58
N PHE A 356 14.95 11.25 36.18
CA PHE A 356 15.56 12.38 36.88
C PHE A 356 14.95 13.68 36.37
N ASN A 357 14.45 14.50 37.27
CA ASN A 357 13.98 15.85 36.97
C ASN A 357 15.05 16.84 37.41
N VAL A 358 15.65 17.55 36.46
CA VAL A 358 16.76 18.47 36.69
C VAL A 358 16.37 19.87 36.24
N GLU A 359 16.52 20.85 37.12
CA GLU A 359 16.28 22.26 36.81
C GLU A 359 17.54 23.08 37.11
N MET A 360 17.91 23.97 36.19
CA MET A 360 19.07 24.85 36.30
C MET A 360 18.63 26.27 36.67
N ASN A 361 19.28 26.87 37.67
CA ASN A 361 19.11 28.24 38.12
C ASN A 361 17.66 28.63 38.48
N ASN A 362 16.82 27.64 38.84
CA ASN A 362 15.41 27.84 39.15
C ASN A 362 14.68 28.66 38.05
N ASN A 363 15.01 28.37 36.79
CA ASN A 363 14.54 29.10 35.62
C ASN A 363 13.11 28.69 35.17
N GLY A 364 12.48 27.73 35.87
CA GLY A 364 11.17 27.18 35.55
C GLY A 364 11.17 26.11 34.47
N VAL A 365 12.34 25.71 33.95
CA VAL A 365 12.48 24.69 32.90
C VAL A 365 13.04 23.41 33.52
N VAL A 366 12.17 22.40 33.65
CA VAL A 366 12.55 21.08 34.15
C VAL A 366 12.93 20.18 32.98
N HIS A 367 14.16 19.67 33.00
CA HIS A 367 14.65 18.65 32.08
C HIS A 367 14.35 17.25 32.65
N HIS A 368 13.70 16.41 31.84
CA HIS A 368 13.38 15.03 32.19
C HIS A 368 14.38 14.08 31.56
N LEU A 369 15.26 13.49 32.37
CA LEU A 369 16.33 12.60 31.92
C LEU A 369 15.95 11.15 32.20
N TYR A 370 15.96 10.32 31.16
CA TYR A 370 15.64 8.89 31.21
C TYR A 370 16.95 8.08 31.16
N PRO A 371 17.40 7.49 32.28
CA PRO A 371 18.71 6.87 32.34
C PRO A 371 18.68 5.40 31.89
N ASP A 372 19.39 5.07 30.81
CA ASP A 372 19.49 3.70 30.27
C ASP A 372 20.12 2.67 31.24
N PHE A 373 20.85 3.14 32.26
CA PHE A 373 21.55 2.28 33.25
C PHE A 373 21.27 2.71 34.69
N GLY A 374 20.20 3.47 34.93
CA GLY A 374 19.83 4.00 36.24
C GLY A 374 20.71 5.14 36.77
N PHE A 375 21.65 5.64 35.96
CA PHE A 375 22.40 6.85 36.29
C PHE A 375 22.56 7.76 35.07
N HIS A 376 22.82 9.03 35.33
CA HIS A 376 23.12 10.03 34.33
C HIS A 376 24.15 11.04 34.88
N THR A 377 25.15 11.40 34.08
CA THR A 377 26.13 12.42 34.45
C THR A 377 25.81 13.71 33.72
N VAL A 378 25.65 14.80 34.47
CA VAL A 378 25.55 16.16 33.95
C VAL A 378 26.92 16.81 34.12
N TYR A 379 27.57 17.13 33.00
CA TYR A 379 28.81 17.89 32.99
C TYR A 379 28.52 19.39 33.13
N GLU A 380 29.35 20.09 33.90
CA GLU A 380 29.20 21.53 34.14
C GLU A 380 30.57 22.21 34.19
N SER A 381 30.70 23.30 33.45
CA SER A 381 31.91 24.11 33.31
C SER A 381 31.80 25.46 34.02
N ASN A 382 30.58 25.96 34.24
CA ASN A 382 30.28 27.25 34.86
C ASN A 382 29.89 27.08 36.35
N PRO A 383 30.79 27.44 37.29
CA PRO A 383 30.53 27.25 38.73
C PRO A 383 29.47 28.19 39.33
N SER A 384 28.93 29.14 38.54
CA SER A 384 27.83 30.00 38.98
C SER A 384 26.45 29.35 38.79
N ASN A 385 26.36 28.29 38.01
CA ASN A 385 25.12 27.55 37.84
C ASN A 385 24.81 26.72 39.08
N VAL A 386 23.52 26.72 39.45
CA VAL A 386 22.99 25.98 40.59
C VAL A 386 21.85 25.09 40.09
N TYR A 387 21.92 23.81 40.40
CA TYR A 387 20.92 22.83 39.96
C TYR A 387 20.01 22.39 41.11
N SER A 388 18.80 21.96 40.75
CA SER A 388 18.00 21.10 41.61
C SER A 388 17.73 19.80 40.88
N ALA A 389 17.80 18.68 41.61
CA ALA A 389 17.52 17.37 41.05
C ALA A 389 16.57 16.57 41.95
N SER A 390 15.61 15.90 41.35
CA SER A 390 14.74 14.92 42.01
C SER A 390 14.61 13.66 41.15
N PHE A 391 14.18 12.56 41.75
CA PHE A 391 13.94 11.32 41.04
C PHE A 391 12.50 10.86 41.22
N THR A 392 11.86 10.47 40.14
CA THR A 392 10.54 9.83 40.14
C THR A 392 10.71 8.40 39.67
N ALA A 393 10.58 7.45 40.59
CA ALA A 393 10.58 6.03 40.25
C ALA A 393 9.31 5.69 39.45
N ASN A 394 9.44 4.75 38.52
CA ASN A 394 8.49 4.40 37.46
C ASN A 394 7.04 4.89 37.68
N PRO A 395 6.61 5.99 37.03
CA PRO A 395 5.26 6.51 37.23
C PRO A 395 4.14 5.59 36.70
N SER A 396 4.50 4.51 36.00
CA SER A 396 3.58 3.56 35.36
C SER A 396 3.54 2.18 36.05
N ASN A 397 4.31 1.98 37.12
CA ASN A 397 4.27 0.74 37.90
C ASN A 397 3.37 0.92 39.12
N ASN A 398 2.39 0.03 39.30
CA ASN A 398 1.50 0.05 40.46
C ASN A 398 2.16 -0.50 41.72
N CYS A 399 3.36 -1.08 41.60
CA CYS A 399 4.22 -1.36 42.73
C CYS A 399 4.76 -0.05 43.30
N GLU A 400 4.63 0.17 44.61
CA GLU A 400 5.14 1.37 45.29
C GLU A 400 6.68 1.37 45.27
N TYR A 401 7.27 1.85 44.17
CA TYR A 401 8.67 2.26 44.13
C TYR A 401 8.74 3.72 44.58
N VAL A 402 9.48 4.00 45.64
CA VAL A 402 9.57 5.35 46.20
C VAL A 402 11.03 5.71 46.41
N SER A 403 11.40 6.88 45.88
CA SER A 403 12.59 7.62 46.27
C SER A 403 12.13 8.94 46.89
N ALA A 404 12.46 9.17 48.15
CA ALA A 404 12.14 10.42 48.86
C ALA A 404 13.22 11.49 48.67
N ASN A 405 14.33 11.17 48.01
CA ASN A 405 15.48 12.06 47.90
C ASN A 405 15.28 13.13 46.83
N SER A 406 15.58 14.36 47.22
CA SER A 406 15.72 15.51 46.33
C SER A 406 16.92 16.33 46.78
N TYR A 407 17.67 16.87 45.83
CA TYR A 407 18.86 17.66 46.08
C TYR A 407 18.62 19.08 45.57
N PRO A 408 18.18 20.00 46.44
CA PRO A 408 18.13 21.42 46.09
C PRO A 408 19.53 22.02 46.21
N ASN A 409 19.90 22.88 45.25
CA ASN A 409 21.15 23.65 45.26
C ASN A 409 22.44 22.81 45.08
N ILE A 410 22.45 21.91 44.10
CA ILE A 410 23.67 21.28 43.61
C ILE A 410 24.56 22.37 42.99
N ASN A 411 25.75 22.56 43.57
CA ASN A 411 26.77 23.47 43.06
C ASN A 411 27.96 22.65 42.54
N VAL A 412 28.47 23.01 41.36
CA VAL A 412 29.65 22.36 40.77
C VAL A 412 30.82 23.33 40.84
N ALA A 413 31.71 23.15 41.82
CA ALA A 413 32.90 24.00 41.93
C ALA A 413 33.95 23.60 40.87
N THR A 414 34.72 24.58 40.39
CA THR A 414 35.84 24.33 39.48
C THR A 414 36.86 23.37 40.13
N GLY A 415 37.22 22.31 39.40
CA GLY A 415 38.12 21.24 39.84
C GLY A 415 37.50 20.24 40.83
N SER A 416 36.18 20.22 40.99
CA SER A 416 35.49 19.28 41.90
C SER A 416 35.43 17.85 41.38
N GLY A 417 35.67 17.61 40.09
CA GLY A 417 35.43 16.32 39.48
C GLY A 417 33.93 16.02 39.34
N ILE A 418 33.58 14.74 39.17
CA ILE A 418 32.19 14.29 39.14
C ILE A 418 31.73 13.92 40.56
N ILE A 419 30.77 14.67 41.10
CA ILE A 419 30.15 14.40 42.40
C ILE A 419 28.90 13.54 42.21
N THR A 420 28.79 12.40 42.90
CA THR A 420 27.61 11.53 42.80
C THR A 420 26.54 11.89 43.83
N TYR A 421 25.29 12.01 43.37
CA TYR A 421 24.08 12.17 44.16
C TYR A 421 23.19 10.94 44.01
N ASN A 422 22.91 10.29 45.14
CA ASN A 422 22.30 8.97 45.21
C ASN A 422 20.80 9.06 45.50
N PHE A 423 19.99 8.39 44.68
CA PHE A 423 18.55 8.28 44.83
C PHE A 423 18.20 6.82 45.17
N PRO A 424 18.22 6.46 46.47
CA PRO A 424 17.81 5.14 46.91
C PRO A 424 16.34 4.92 46.58
N VAL A 425 16.06 3.84 45.86
CA VAL A 425 14.71 3.44 45.48
C VAL A 425 14.34 2.25 46.36
N THR A 426 13.39 2.48 47.26
CA THR A 426 12.78 1.43 48.07
C THR A 426 11.53 0.91 47.38
N TYR A 427 11.19 -0.36 47.62
CA TYR A 427 10.00 -0.97 47.05
C TYR A 427 9.28 -1.89 48.04
N ALA A 428 7.96 -2.01 47.89
CA ALA A 428 7.19 -3.04 48.55
C ALA A 428 7.16 -4.34 47.71
N PRO A 429 7.16 -5.54 48.33
CA PRO A 429 6.90 -6.79 47.61
C PRO A 429 5.55 -6.73 46.90
N CYS A 430 5.57 -6.95 45.60
CA CYS A 430 4.40 -6.91 44.74
C CYS A 430 4.53 -7.93 43.61
N THR A 431 3.40 -8.40 43.12
CA THR A 431 3.30 -9.28 41.96
C THR A 431 2.40 -8.61 40.94
N ASP A 432 2.92 -8.45 39.72
CA ASP A 432 2.22 -7.86 38.58
C ASP A 432 2.82 -8.44 37.31
N VAL A 433 2.02 -9.05 36.46
CA VAL A 433 2.44 -9.34 35.09
C VAL A 433 1.70 -8.44 34.11
N SER A 434 2.16 -8.44 32.87
CA SER A 434 1.47 -7.75 31.79
C SER A 434 1.73 -8.46 30.48
N ILE A 435 0.81 -8.31 29.53
CA ILE A 435 0.93 -8.86 28.19
C ILE A 435 0.62 -7.82 27.14
N HIS A 436 1.34 -7.87 26.01
CA HIS A 436 1.15 -6.98 24.89
C HIS A 436 1.22 -7.76 23.57
N VAL A 437 0.35 -7.36 22.63
CA VAL A 437 0.28 -7.95 21.28
C VAL A 437 0.69 -6.88 20.28
N SER A 438 1.74 -7.16 19.51
CA SER A 438 2.24 -6.31 18.44
C SER A 438 1.97 -6.96 17.07
N PRO A 439 0.96 -6.48 16.31
CA PRO A 439 0.57 -7.10 15.05
C PRO A 439 1.42 -6.61 13.85
N SER A 440 1.77 -7.52 12.94
CA SER A 440 2.28 -7.16 11.62
C SER A 440 1.16 -6.63 10.71
N ILE A 441 1.46 -6.31 9.45
CA ILE A 441 0.44 -5.90 8.47
C ILE A 441 -0.21 -7.14 7.85
N PRO A 442 -1.52 -7.38 8.00
CA PRO A 442 -2.22 -8.48 7.36
C PRO A 442 -2.51 -8.16 5.89
N ARG A 443 -2.28 -9.16 5.02
CA ARG A 443 -2.53 -9.10 3.57
C ARG A 443 -3.26 -10.37 3.13
N PRO A 444 -4.29 -10.30 2.28
CA PRO A 444 -5.01 -11.49 1.83
C PRO A 444 -4.09 -12.55 1.21
N GLY A 445 -4.30 -13.81 1.59
CA GLY A 445 -3.54 -14.96 1.08
C GLY A 445 -2.10 -15.11 1.60
N LEU A 446 -1.64 -14.23 2.49
CA LEU A 446 -0.29 -14.26 3.04
C LEU A 446 -0.29 -14.60 4.54
N VAL A 447 0.90 -14.96 5.04
CA VAL A 447 1.12 -15.18 6.47
C VAL A 447 1.14 -13.85 7.21
N TYR A 448 0.24 -13.71 8.16
CA TYR A 448 0.15 -12.63 9.14
C TYR A 448 0.74 -13.12 10.47
N HIS A 449 1.52 -12.29 11.16
CA HIS A 449 2.14 -12.70 12.43
C HIS A 449 1.99 -11.63 13.50
N ASN A 450 1.82 -12.08 14.75
CA ASN A 450 1.78 -11.22 15.92
C ASN A 450 2.94 -11.58 16.86
N GLY A 451 3.62 -10.55 17.36
CA GLY A 451 4.53 -10.67 18.49
C GLY A 451 3.77 -10.57 19.80
N ILE A 452 4.01 -11.51 20.72
CA ILE A 452 3.44 -11.55 22.07
C ILE A 452 4.58 -11.30 23.05
N TYR A 453 4.47 -10.21 23.80
CA TYR A 453 5.42 -9.82 24.83
C TYR A 453 4.74 -9.96 26.18
N TYR A 454 5.37 -10.66 27.10
CA TYR A 454 4.90 -10.75 28.47
C TYR A 454 6.01 -10.41 29.44
N HIS A 455 5.65 -9.67 30.47
CA HIS A 455 6.60 -8.97 31.33
C HIS A 455 6.19 -9.08 32.79
N ASN A 456 7.15 -9.34 33.68
CA ASN A 456 6.96 -9.22 35.12
C ASN A 456 7.24 -7.78 35.54
N ARG A 457 6.16 -7.04 35.85
CA ARG A 457 6.21 -5.67 36.38
C ARG A 457 6.33 -5.65 37.91
N GLY A 458 6.17 -6.80 38.55
CA GLY A 458 6.33 -6.96 39.98
C GLY A 458 7.78 -6.93 40.46
N THR A 459 7.95 -6.81 41.77
CA THR A 459 9.23 -6.87 42.48
C THR A 459 9.59 -8.30 42.89
N MET A 460 8.64 -9.23 42.77
CA MET A 460 8.81 -10.64 43.14
C MET A 460 8.91 -11.55 41.90
N PRO A 461 9.73 -12.61 41.92
CA PRO A 461 9.70 -13.63 40.87
C PRO A 461 8.34 -14.30 40.76
N VAL A 462 7.87 -14.54 39.53
CA VAL A 462 6.64 -15.29 39.25
C VAL A 462 7.01 -16.73 38.94
N ALA A 463 6.56 -17.66 39.78
CA ALA A 463 6.97 -19.06 39.70
C ALA A 463 6.46 -19.75 38.42
N SER A 464 5.22 -19.46 38.02
CA SER A 464 4.59 -20.01 36.82
C SER A 464 3.39 -19.18 36.37
N GLY A 465 3.02 -19.28 35.10
CA GLY A 465 1.76 -18.75 34.60
C GLY A 465 1.39 -19.32 33.24
N THR A 466 0.21 -18.96 32.77
CA THR A 466 -0.36 -19.43 31.51
C THR A 466 -0.69 -18.25 30.62
N ILE A 467 -0.32 -18.35 29.35
CA ILE A 467 -0.69 -17.43 28.29
C ILE A 467 -1.74 -18.11 27.41
N ASN A 468 -2.85 -17.43 27.12
CA ASN A 468 -3.75 -17.82 26.04
C ASN A 468 -3.82 -16.74 24.98
N PHE A 469 -3.77 -17.16 23.73
CA PHE A 469 -3.93 -16.30 22.58
C PHE A 469 -5.14 -16.74 21.76
N TYR A 470 -5.94 -15.78 21.32
CA TYR A 470 -7.11 -15.95 20.48
C TYR A 470 -6.90 -15.13 19.21
N ALA A 471 -6.83 -15.82 18.07
CA ALA A 471 -6.83 -15.19 16.76
C ALA A 471 -8.25 -14.69 16.41
N ASP A 472 -8.32 -13.74 15.48
CA ASP A 472 -9.60 -13.39 14.87
C ASP A 472 -10.24 -14.65 14.24
N PRO A 473 -11.58 -14.86 14.36
CA PRO A 473 -12.23 -16.05 13.84
C PRO A 473 -12.00 -16.34 12.35
N VAL A 474 -11.68 -15.33 11.53
CA VAL A 474 -11.38 -15.52 10.10
C VAL A 474 -9.97 -16.04 9.83
N LEU A 475 -9.08 -16.00 10.82
CA LEU A 475 -7.69 -16.44 10.70
C LEU A 475 -7.52 -17.90 11.10
N THR A 476 -6.47 -18.54 10.58
CA THR A 476 -6.05 -19.88 11.03
C THR A 476 -4.62 -19.83 11.54
N VAL A 477 -4.39 -20.27 12.77
CA VAL A 477 -3.04 -20.36 13.36
C VAL A 477 -2.27 -21.50 12.69
N SER A 478 -1.07 -21.20 12.18
CA SER A 478 -0.20 -22.15 11.50
C SER A 478 0.95 -22.64 12.38
N SER A 479 1.59 -21.75 13.14
CA SER A 479 2.68 -22.11 14.05
C SER A 479 2.91 -21.06 15.14
N VAL A 480 3.66 -21.46 16.18
CA VAL A 480 4.13 -20.60 17.27
C VAL A 480 5.63 -20.81 17.43
N SER A 481 6.40 -19.74 17.65
CA SER A 481 7.87 -19.81 17.70
C SER A 481 8.42 -20.55 18.92
N THR A 482 7.64 -20.64 19.99
CA THR A 482 8.08 -21.17 21.29
C THR A 482 7.75 -22.66 21.40
N PRO A 483 8.75 -23.53 21.61
CA PRO A 483 8.52 -24.95 21.87
C PRO A 483 7.67 -25.17 23.13
N GLY A 484 6.73 -26.12 23.05
CA GLY A 484 5.84 -26.45 24.18
C GLY A 484 4.50 -25.71 24.18
N ALA A 485 4.27 -24.74 23.28
CA ALA A 485 2.95 -24.16 23.07
C ALA A 485 1.97 -25.19 22.50
N VAL A 486 0.77 -25.26 23.05
CA VAL A 486 -0.33 -26.11 22.58
C VAL A 486 -1.17 -25.31 21.61
N ILE A 487 -1.06 -25.63 20.31
CA ILE A 487 -1.71 -24.90 19.23
C ILE A 487 -3.12 -25.44 18.96
N THR A 488 -4.05 -24.54 18.70
CA THR A 488 -5.40 -24.81 18.19
C THR A 488 -5.62 -24.02 16.90
N PRO A 489 -6.63 -24.34 16.07
CA PRO A 489 -6.89 -23.59 14.83
C PRO A 489 -7.12 -22.08 15.06
N THR A 490 -7.66 -21.70 16.23
CA THR A 490 -8.07 -20.34 16.57
C THR A 490 -7.16 -19.66 17.61
N GLY A 491 -6.04 -20.28 17.98
CA GLY A 491 -5.23 -19.76 19.09
C GLY A 491 -4.15 -20.70 19.60
N PHE A 492 -3.58 -20.38 20.76
CA PHE A 492 -2.69 -21.30 21.48
C PHE A 492 -2.76 -21.06 22.99
N THR A 493 -2.31 -22.07 23.75
CA THR A 493 -2.02 -21.96 25.19
C THR A 493 -0.56 -22.28 25.44
N TYR A 494 0.10 -21.55 26.34
CA TYR A 494 1.49 -21.76 26.71
C TYR A 494 1.71 -21.54 28.21
N ASP A 495 2.27 -22.53 28.89
CA ASP A 495 2.67 -22.41 30.29
C ASP A 495 4.14 -22.01 30.40
N PHE A 496 4.41 -20.88 31.06
CA PHE A 496 5.76 -20.41 31.36
C PHE A 496 6.11 -20.66 32.83
N ILE A 497 7.41 -20.72 33.11
CA ILE A 497 7.95 -20.85 34.46
C ILE A 497 9.00 -19.77 34.71
N ASN A 498 9.14 -19.40 35.99
CA ASN A 498 10.21 -18.57 36.53
C ASN A 498 10.44 -17.28 35.73
N LEU A 499 9.47 -16.37 35.74
CA LEU A 499 9.59 -15.04 35.14
C LEU A 499 10.14 -14.07 36.20
N MET A 500 11.39 -13.65 36.05
CA MET A 500 12.12 -12.84 37.04
C MET A 500 11.61 -11.38 37.06
N PRO A 501 11.77 -10.64 38.17
CA PRO A 501 11.42 -9.22 38.23
C PRO A 501 12.06 -8.42 37.10
N GLY A 502 11.28 -7.61 36.39
CA GLY A 502 11.74 -6.82 35.24
C GLY A 502 12.00 -7.63 33.95
N GLU A 503 11.87 -8.95 33.96
CA GLU A 503 12.08 -9.77 32.78
C GLU A 503 10.96 -9.58 31.76
N THR A 504 11.30 -9.40 30.48
CA THR A 504 10.37 -9.47 29.34
C THR A 504 10.74 -10.65 28.46
N ARG A 505 9.76 -11.47 28.11
CA ARG A 505 9.92 -12.56 27.15
C ARG A 505 9.06 -12.33 25.92
N PHE A 506 9.52 -12.90 24.80
CA PHE A 506 8.93 -12.75 23.49
C PHE A 506 8.56 -14.11 22.89
N MET A 507 7.43 -14.15 22.19
CA MET A 507 7.05 -15.25 21.30
C MET A 507 6.27 -14.72 20.09
N ALA A 508 6.34 -15.42 18.95
CA ALA A 508 5.59 -15.08 17.75
C ALA A 508 4.54 -16.15 17.44
N VAL A 509 3.37 -15.73 17.00
CA VAL A 509 2.33 -16.58 16.42
C VAL A 509 2.14 -16.24 14.95
N TYR A 510 2.15 -17.26 14.10
CA TYR A 510 1.96 -17.14 12.65
C TYR A 510 0.57 -17.65 12.29
N MET A 511 -0.14 -16.89 11.47
CA MET A 511 -1.52 -17.11 11.07
C MET A 511 -1.68 -16.90 9.57
N LEU A 512 -2.59 -17.62 8.93
CA LEU A 512 -2.92 -17.41 7.53
C LEU A 512 -4.11 -16.46 7.41
N VAL A 513 -3.97 -15.41 6.59
CA VAL A 513 -5.09 -14.58 6.17
C VAL A 513 -5.76 -15.23 4.95
N PRO A 514 -7.07 -15.50 4.96
CA PRO A 514 -7.76 -15.98 3.77
C PRO A 514 -7.59 -15.05 2.55
N PRO A 515 -7.64 -15.56 1.31
CA PRO A 515 -7.66 -14.71 0.12
C PRO A 515 -9.04 -14.06 -0.09
N ILE A 516 -9.08 -12.96 -0.85
CA ILE A 516 -10.32 -12.36 -1.38
C ILE A 516 -11.04 -13.42 -2.24
N PRO A 517 -12.38 -13.61 -2.12
CA PRO A 517 -13.35 -12.76 -1.42
C PRO A 517 -13.67 -13.17 0.02
N THR A 518 -12.93 -14.09 0.64
CA THR A 518 -13.21 -14.56 2.01
C THR A 518 -13.06 -13.45 3.06
N VAL A 519 -12.17 -12.49 2.77
CA VAL A 519 -11.97 -11.25 3.51
C VAL A 519 -11.91 -10.10 2.51
N SER A 520 -12.14 -8.87 2.96
CA SER A 520 -12.08 -7.64 2.16
C SER A 520 -10.98 -6.70 2.63
N LEU A 521 -10.53 -5.81 1.73
CA LEU A 521 -9.65 -4.71 2.14
C LEU A 521 -10.43 -3.74 3.02
N GLY A 522 -9.82 -3.28 4.11
CA GLY A 522 -10.49 -2.44 5.10
C GLY A 522 -11.09 -3.20 6.29
N ASP A 523 -11.27 -4.52 6.18
CA ASP A 523 -11.71 -5.35 7.31
C ASP A 523 -10.74 -5.23 8.49
N GLN A 524 -11.27 -5.24 9.71
CA GLN A 524 -10.47 -5.17 10.94
C GLN A 524 -10.32 -6.56 11.54
N LEU A 525 -9.08 -7.02 11.69
CA LEU A 525 -8.74 -8.26 12.38
C LEU A 525 -8.40 -7.95 13.84
N THR A 526 -9.05 -8.64 14.77
CA THR A 526 -8.80 -8.50 16.21
C THR A 526 -8.17 -9.77 16.78
N SER A 527 -6.96 -9.65 17.31
CA SER A 527 -6.30 -10.72 18.06
C SER A 527 -6.17 -10.34 19.52
N THR A 528 -6.38 -11.29 20.43
CA THR A 528 -6.34 -11.04 21.88
C THR A 528 -5.39 -12.01 22.56
N ALA A 529 -4.53 -11.51 23.43
CA ALA A 529 -3.73 -12.34 24.32
C ALA A 529 -4.08 -12.05 25.76
N ASN A 530 -4.05 -13.08 26.61
CA ASN A 530 -4.13 -12.95 28.04
C ASN A 530 -3.02 -13.73 28.74
N ILE A 531 -2.64 -13.23 29.91
CA ILE A 531 -1.72 -13.87 30.84
C ILE A 531 -2.43 -14.07 32.18
N ALA A 532 -2.19 -15.20 32.81
CA ALA A 532 -2.71 -15.50 34.14
C ALA A 532 -1.64 -16.19 34.97
N ILE A 533 -1.55 -15.81 36.25
CA ILE A 533 -0.66 -16.44 37.23
C ILE A 533 -1.51 -16.88 38.45
N PRO A 534 -1.04 -17.84 39.26
CA PRO A 534 -1.77 -18.28 40.45
C PRO A 534 -1.70 -17.29 41.61
N GLU A 535 -0.72 -16.39 41.63
CA GLU A 535 -0.57 -15.35 42.65
C GLU A 535 -1.61 -14.22 42.52
N THR A 536 -1.84 -13.47 43.60
CA THR A 536 -2.71 -12.28 43.56
C THR A 536 -1.95 -11.11 42.96
N GLU A 537 -2.50 -10.53 41.90
CA GLU A 537 -1.90 -9.40 41.19
C GLU A 537 -2.52 -8.07 41.60
N ILE A 538 -1.72 -7.01 41.54
CA ILE A 538 -2.17 -5.65 41.86
C ILE A 538 -2.85 -4.96 40.66
N THR A 539 -2.53 -5.37 39.43
CA THR A 539 -3.16 -4.83 38.21
C THR A 539 -3.69 -5.98 37.36
N MET A 540 -5.01 -6.10 37.24
CA MET A 540 -5.61 -7.13 36.38
C MET A 540 -5.87 -6.62 34.95
N ALA A 541 -5.90 -5.30 34.74
CA ALA A 541 -6.31 -4.69 33.48
C ALA A 541 -5.26 -4.82 32.35
N ASN A 542 -3.98 -4.95 32.71
CA ASN A 542 -2.84 -5.14 31.80
C ASN A 542 -2.55 -6.63 31.50
N ASN A 543 -3.33 -7.55 32.07
CA ASN A 543 -3.23 -8.99 31.83
C ASN A 543 -3.95 -9.45 30.58
N THR A 544 -4.63 -8.55 29.87
CA THR A 544 -5.24 -8.82 28.58
C THR A 544 -4.95 -7.67 27.64
N HIS A 545 -4.57 -8.00 26.40
CA HIS A 545 -4.36 -7.01 25.36
C HIS A 545 -4.97 -7.50 24.04
N SER A 546 -5.80 -6.66 23.44
CA SER A 546 -6.35 -6.87 22.11
C SER A 546 -5.68 -5.91 21.13
N ALA A 547 -5.20 -6.45 20.01
CA ALA A 547 -4.65 -5.67 18.92
C ALA A 547 -5.58 -5.77 17.70
N VAL A 548 -5.93 -4.61 17.16
CA VAL A 548 -6.73 -4.49 15.94
C VAL A 548 -5.83 -4.06 14.79
N ARG A 549 -5.93 -4.74 13.66
CA ARG A 549 -5.22 -4.35 12.44
C ARG A 549 -6.11 -4.46 11.21
N THR A 550 -6.08 -3.43 10.38
CA THR A 550 -6.83 -3.40 9.12
C THR A 550 -6.13 -4.23 8.06
N ILE A 551 -6.90 -5.04 7.33
CA ILE A 551 -6.45 -5.74 6.13
C ILE A 551 -6.14 -4.71 5.06
N VAL A 552 -4.90 -4.73 4.59
CA VAL A 552 -4.44 -3.90 3.48
C VAL A 552 -3.93 -4.81 2.37
N GLY A 553 -3.97 -4.29 1.16
CA GLY A 553 -3.45 -4.95 -0.02
C GLY A 553 -3.11 -3.88 -1.04
N SER A 554 -2.37 -4.24 -2.07
CA SER A 554 -2.33 -3.41 -3.27
C SER A 554 -3.77 -3.21 -3.74
N TYR A 555 -4.25 -1.96 -3.69
CA TYR A 555 -5.53 -1.56 -4.25
C TYR A 555 -5.56 -2.05 -5.70
N ASP A 556 -6.56 -2.86 -6.06
CA ASP A 556 -6.76 -3.28 -7.44
C ASP A 556 -7.62 -2.20 -8.12
N PRO A 557 -7.01 -1.23 -8.81
CA PRO A 557 -7.68 -0.16 -9.54
C PRO A 557 -8.64 -0.67 -10.64
N ASN A 558 -8.68 -1.98 -10.90
CA ASN A 558 -9.71 -2.65 -11.67
C ASN A 558 -10.98 -2.78 -10.80
N ASP A 559 -11.69 -1.67 -10.60
CA ASP A 559 -12.80 -1.57 -9.66
C ASP A 559 -14.06 -0.93 -10.27
N LYS A 560 -15.19 -1.04 -9.55
CA LYS A 560 -16.47 -0.46 -9.93
C LYS A 560 -17.16 0.20 -8.74
N SER A 561 -17.70 1.39 -8.98
CA SER A 561 -18.41 2.18 -7.97
C SER A 561 -19.68 2.83 -8.55
N GLU A 562 -20.63 3.17 -7.67
CA GLU A 562 -21.80 3.98 -8.01
C GLU A 562 -21.80 5.28 -7.19
N SER A 563 -22.23 6.37 -7.83
CA SER A 563 -22.11 7.74 -7.33
C SER A 563 -22.84 8.07 -6.02
N HIS A 564 -23.88 7.33 -5.63
CA HIS A 564 -24.66 7.58 -4.42
C HIS A 564 -24.12 6.84 -3.19
N GLY A 565 -22.97 6.17 -3.28
CA GLY A 565 -22.31 5.58 -2.12
C GLY A 565 -23.03 4.37 -1.53
N GLY A 566 -23.80 3.65 -2.35
CA GLY A 566 -24.40 2.36 -2.01
C GLY A 566 -25.78 2.43 -1.37
N LYS A 567 -26.22 3.61 -0.91
CA LYS A 567 -27.57 3.82 -0.37
C LYS A 567 -28.24 5.05 -0.97
N ILE A 568 -29.42 4.84 -1.54
CA ILE A 568 -30.23 5.90 -2.14
C ILE A 568 -31.51 6.05 -1.34
N VAL A 569 -31.83 7.27 -0.89
CA VAL A 569 -33.11 7.55 -0.25
C VAL A 569 -34.21 7.50 -1.31
N HIS A 570 -35.08 6.50 -1.23
CA HIS A 570 -36.11 6.23 -2.25
C HIS A 570 -36.99 7.43 -2.56
N ALA A 571 -37.40 8.20 -1.53
CA ALA A 571 -38.25 9.37 -1.70
C ALA A 571 -37.58 10.53 -2.48
N GLY A 572 -36.25 10.56 -2.53
CA GLY A 572 -35.47 11.58 -3.23
C GLY A 572 -34.99 11.14 -4.61
N PHE A 573 -35.30 9.92 -5.04
CA PHE A 573 -34.88 9.36 -6.32
C PHE A 573 -36.12 9.09 -7.18
N THR A 574 -36.18 9.74 -8.33
CA THR A 574 -37.34 9.81 -9.21
C THR A 574 -37.11 9.00 -10.50
N ALA A 575 -38.13 8.90 -11.35
CA ALA A 575 -38.00 8.24 -12.65
C ALA A 575 -37.07 9.00 -13.63
N ASP A 576 -36.71 10.24 -13.32
CA ASP A 576 -35.77 11.05 -14.11
C ASP A 576 -34.31 10.87 -13.68
N ASP A 577 -34.09 10.31 -12.49
CA ASP A 577 -32.76 10.10 -11.91
C ASP A 577 -32.09 8.82 -12.44
N TYR A 578 -30.76 8.81 -12.37
CA TYR A 578 -29.91 7.75 -12.88
C TYR A 578 -28.98 7.22 -11.80
N LEU A 579 -28.65 5.93 -11.88
CA LEU A 579 -27.45 5.40 -11.24
C LEU A 579 -26.26 5.73 -12.13
N THR A 580 -25.23 6.32 -11.56
CA THR A 580 -24.00 6.65 -12.30
C THR A 580 -22.89 5.74 -11.84
N TYR A 581 -22.49 4.82 -12.72
CA TYR A 581 -21.42 3.87 -12.46
C TYR A 581 -20.09 4.38 -13.03
N THR A 582 -19.03 4.19 -12.24
CA THR A 582 -17.65 4.38 -12.67
C THR A 582 -16.92 3.04 -12.59
N ILE A 583 -16.40 2.57 -13.73
CA ILE A 583 -15.49 1.42 -13.81
C ILE A 583 -14.09 1.98 -14.05
N ARG A 584 -13.11 1.57 -13.25
CA ARG A 584 -11.70 1.90 -13.47
C ARG A 584 -10.94 0.64 -13.83
N PHE A 585 -9.87 0.81 -14.58
CA PHE A 585 -8.98 -0.28 -14.94
C PHE A 585 -7.53 0.20 -14.98
N GLU A 586 -6.59 -0.67 -14.65
CA GLU A 586 -5.16 -0.38 -14.69
C GLU A 586 -4.40 -1.55 -15.28
N ASN A 587 -3.51 -1.24 -16.21
CA ASN A 587 -2.58 -2.20 -16.75
C ASN A 587 -1.39 -2.36 -15.80
N THR A 588 -1.49 -3.28 -14.84
CA THR A 588 -0.38 -3.66 -13.95
C THR A 588 0.60 -4.65 -14.61
N GLY A 589 0.39 -4.96 -15.89
CA GLY A 589 1.27 -5.82 -16.68
C GLY A 589 2.59 -5.14 -17.00
N THR A 590 3.55 -5.89 -17.55
CA THR A 590 4.88 -5.38 -17.89
C THR A 590 4.99 -4.85 -19.32
N ALA A 591 3.89 -4.81 -20.08
CA ALA A 591 3.82 -4.33 -21.46
C ALA A 591 2.53 -3.54 -21.71
N ASN A 592 2.49 -2.77 -22.80
CA ASN A 592 1.30 -2.00 -23.17
C ASN A 592 0.14 -2.94 -23.55
N ALA A 593 -1.07 -2.64 -23.07
CA ALA A 593 -2.28 -3.31 -23.51
C ALA A 593 -2.79 -2.64 -24.78
N PHE A 594 -2.93 -3.41 -25.86
CA PHE A 594 -3.36 -2.88 -27.15
C PHE A 594 -4.87 -2.88 -27.31
N LYS A 595 -5.55 -3.81 -26.64
CA LYS A 595 -7.01 -3.90 -26.59
C LYS A 595 -7.44 -4.01 -25.14
N ILE A 596 -8.44 -3.25 -24.76
CA ILE A 596 -9.16 -3.50 -23.50
C ILE A 596 -10.61 -3.74 -23.84
N ARG A 597 -11.18 -4.78 -23.25
CA ARG A 597 -12.62 -5.06 -23.32
C ARG A 597 -13.17 -5.05 -21.90
N VAL A 598 -14.20 -4.27 -21.66
CA VAL A 598 -14.90 -4.25 -20.37
C VAL A 598 -16.31 -4.74 -20.60
N ALA A 599 -16.70 -5.83 -19.97
CA ALA A 599 -18.02 -6.41 -20.04
C ALA A 599 -18.78 -6.20 -18.72
N ASP A 600 -20.06 -5.86 -18.80
CA ASP A 600 -20.89 -5.50 -17.66
C ASP A 600 -22.31 -5.99 -17.91
N MET A 601 -22.71 -7.00 -17.13
CA MET A 601 -24.04 -7.58 -17.19
C MET A 601 -24.94 -6.83 -16.20
N LEU A 602 -25.80 -5.95 -16.72
CA LEU A 602 -26.71 -5.17 -15.89
C LEU A 602 -27.72 -6.08 -15.19
N ASP A 603 -27.97 -5.79 -13.91
CA ASP A 603 -29.04 -6.42 -13.14
C ASP A 603 -30.40 -6.25 -13.82
N GLU A 604 -31.29 -7.25 -13.67
CA GLU A 604 -32.61 -7.25 -14.29
C GLU A 604 -33.46 -6.04 -13.91
N LYS A 605 -33.20 -5.41 -12.75
CA LYS A 605 -33.86 -4.19 -12.27
C LYS A 605 -33.38 -2.92 -12.98
N LEU A 606 -32.37 -2.98 -13.83
CA LEU A 606 -31.91 -1.83 -14.61
C LEU A 606 -32.55 -1.82 -15.99
N ASP A 607 -32.91 -0.62 -16.45
CA ASP A 607 -33.44 -0.40 -17.79
C ASP A 607 -32.28 -0.25 -18.76
N GLU A 608 -31.92 -1.36 -19.40
CA GLU A 608 -30.82 -1.41 -20.36
C GLU A 608 -30.97 -0.41 -21.51
N THR A 609 -32.18 0.04 -21.83
CA THR A 609 -32.43 1.01 -22.92
C THR A 609 -32.11 2.44 -22.52
N SER A 610 -31.96 2.71 -21.23
CA SER A 610 -31.63 4.02 -20.68
C SER A 610 -30.13 4.27 -20.56
N VAL A 611 -29.29 3.29 -20.91
CA VAL A 611 -27.83 3.38 -20.82
C VAL A 611 -27.32 4.56 -21.64
N SER A 612 -26.60 5.45 -20.98
CA SER A 612 -25.98 6.61 -21.59
C SER A 612 -24.56 6.77 -21.10
N MET A 613 -23.63 6.99 -22.02
CA MET A 613 -22.25 7.30 -21.67
C MET A 613 -22.12 8.73 -21.13
N ILE A 614 -21.30 8.91 -20.11
CA ILE A 614 -20.94 10.22 -19.55
C ILE A 614 -19.52 10.58 -19.95
N ALA A 615 -18.56 9.71 -19.63
CA ALA A 615 -17.15 9.95 -19.90
C ALA A 615 -16.39 8.62 -20.07
N SER A 616 -15.24 8.72 -20.71
CA SER A 616 -14.30 7.62 -20.85
C SER A 616 -12.89 8.21 -20.96
N SER A 617 -11.90 7.55 -20.36
CA SER A 617 -10.51 8.01 -20.46
C SER A 617 -9.92 7.85 -21.87
N HIS A 618 -10.48 6.93 -22.67
CA HIS A 618 -9.99 6.62 -24.01
C HIS A 618 -11.14 6.44 -24.99
N HIS A 619 -10.83 6.48 -26.29
CA HIS A 619 -11.80 6.23 -27.35
C HIS A 619 -12.28 4.78 -27.28
N TYR A 620 -13.60 4.58 -27.39
CA TYR A 620 -14.25 3.29 -27.18
C TYR A 620 -15.36 3.06 -28.21
N ILE A 621 -15.74 1.80 -28.35
CA ILE A 621 -17.00 1.36 -28.94
C ILE A 621 -17.79 0.69 -27.83
N LEU A 622 -19.01 1.15 -27.56
CA LEU A 622 -19.95 0.45 -26.69
C LEU A 622 -20.87 -0.41 -27.56
N ASP A 623 -20.84 -1.71 -27.33
CA ASP A 623 -21.72 -2.71 -27.93
C ASP A 623 -22.69 -3.20 -26.84
N ARG A 624 -23.99 -3.00 -27.03
CA ARG A 624 -25.03 -3.44 -26.09
C ARG A 624 -25.89 -4.51 -26.73
N VAL A 625 -25.93 -5.68 -26.11
CA VAL A 625 -26.84 -6.77 -26.46
C VAL A 625 -27.70 -7.05 -25.23
N ASP A 626 -28.98 -6.68 -25.31
CA ASP A 626 -29.90 -6.72 -24.18
C ASP A 626 -29.32 -6.00 -22.94
N ASN A 627 -29.20 -6.69 -21.81
CA ASN A 627 -28.62 -6.16 -20.58
C ASN A 627 -27.09 -6.31 -20.48
N ASN A 628 -26.42 -6.88 -21.49
CA ASN A 628 -24.97 -6.99 -21.53
C ASN A 628 -24.34 -5.79 -22.24
N LEU A 629 -23.54 -5.02 -21.52
CA LEU A 629 -22.74 -3.92 -22.04
C LEU A 629 -21.31 -4.40 -22.27
N GLU A 630 -20.76 -4.09 -23.44
CA GLU A 630 -19.36 -4.36 -23.75
C GLU A 630 -18.69 -3.11 -24.33
N TRP A 631 -17.74 -2.54 -23.59
CA TRP A 631 -16.86 -1.49 -24.10
C TRP A 631 -15.60 -2.11 -24.70
N ARG A 632 -15.26 -1.72 -25.93
CA ARG A 632 -14.01 -2.09 -26.60
C ARG A 632 -13.15 -0.86 -26.84
N PHE A 633 -11.92 -0.92 -26.34
CA PHE A 633 -10.86 0.06 -26.52
C PHE A 633 -9.79 -0.51 -27.44
N ASP A 634 -10.13 -0.65 -28.71
CA ASP A 634 -9.20 -1.19 -29.71
C ASP A 634 -8.10 -0.17 -30.04
N GLY A 635 -6.84 -0.60 -29.95
CA GLY A 635 -5.68 0.26 -30.24
C GLY A 635 -5.37 1.27 -29.13
N ILE A 636 -5.84 1.05 -27.91
CA ILE A 636 -5.63 1.96 -26.76
C ILE A 636 -4.15 2.17 -26.43
N ASN A 637 -3.33 1.14 -26.64
CA ASN A 637 -1.88 1.15 -26.35
C ASN A 637 -1.58 1.65 -24.93
N LEU A 638 -2.34 1.17 -23.96
CA LEU A 638 -2.28 1.60 -22.56
C LEU A 638 -1.00 1.05 -21.91
N PRO A 639 -0.03 1.89 -21.50
CA PRO A 639 1.25 1.42 -20.96
C PRO A 639 1.10 0.71 -19.61
N PRO A 640 2.13 -0.03 -19.15
CA PRO A 640 2.25 -0.44 -17.76
C PRO A 640 2.05 0.73 -16.81
N SER A 641 1.38 0.47 -15.69
CA SER A 641 1.10 1.51 -14.72
C SER A 641 2.35 1.99 -14.00
N VAL A 642 2.33 3.28 -13.65
CA VAL A 642 3.41 3.92 -12.89
C VAL A 642 2.80 4.46 -11.60
N GLU A 643 3.48 4.18 -10.50
CA GLU A 643 3.04 4.61 -9.17
C GLU A 643 2.91 6.15 -9.12
N ASN A 644 1.85 6.63 -8.47
CA ASN A 644 1.54 8.05 -8.31
C ASN A 644 1.34 8.85 -9.62
N THR A 645 0.99 8.19 -10.73
CA THR A 645 0.59 8.86 -11.98
C THR A 645 -0.70 8.31 -12.56
N ASP A 646 -1.23 8.94 -13.60
CA ASP A 646 -2.35 8.41 -14.41
C ASP A 646 -1.88 7.48 -15.55
N THR A 647 -0.57 7.21 -15.64
CA THR A 647 -0.01 6.32 -16.67
C THR A 647 -0.49 4.89 -16.44
N GLY A 648 -1.00 4.27 -17.49
CA GLY A 648 -1.48 2.89 -17.48
C GLY A 648 -2.85 2.70 -16.85
N LYS A 649 -3.59 3.78 -16.58
CA LYS A 649 -4.92 3.76 -15.97
C LYS A 649 -5.99 4.22 -16.95
N GLY A 650 -7.20 3.70 -16.81
CA GLY A 650 -8.36 4.14 -17.56
C GLY A 650 -9.66 4.01 -16.79
N TYR A 651 -10.72 4.59 -17.34
CA TYR A 651 -12.04 4.59 -16.72
C TYR A 651 -13.15 4.67 -17.76
N ILE A 652 -14.33 4.18 -17.36
CA ILE A 652 -15.63 4.34 -18.01
C ILE A 652 -16.58 4.94 -16.99
N ILE A 653 -17.31 5.98 -17.37
CA ILE A 653 -18.43 6.53 -16.60
C ILE A 653 -19.68 6.46 -17.47
N PHE A 654 -20.68 5.74 -17.00
CA PHE A 654 -21.97 5.62 -17.67
C PHE A 654 -23.10 5.71 -16.65
N GLN A 655 -24.29 6.04 -17.15
CA GLN A 655 -25.49 6.11 -16.34
C GLN A 655 -26.58 5.19 -16.89
N VAL A 656 -27.39 4.66 -15.98
CA VAL A 656 -28.52 3.79 -16.29
C VAL A 656 -29.64 4.01 -15.27
N LYS A 657 -30.89 3.99 -15.73
CA LYS A 657 -32.07 4.11 -14.88
C LYS A 657 -32.47 2.74 -14.31
N PRO A 658 -32.93 2.68 -13.07
CA PRO A 658 -33.72 1.54 -12.61
C PRO A 658 -35.04 1.43 -13.40
N LYS A 659 -35.49 0.21 -13.69
CA LYS A 659 -36.81 -0.05 -14.27
C LYS A 659 -37.91 0.44 -13.31
N PRO A 660 -39.06 0.90 -13.83
CA PRO A 660 -40.18 1.30 -12.98
C PRO A 660 -40.59 0.17 -12.01
N GLY A 661 -40.77 0.51 -10.73
CA GLY A 661 -41.21 -0.43 -9.71
C GLY A 661 -40.18 -0.80 -8.64
N TYR A 662 -38.98 -0.19 -8.65
CA TYR A 662 -38.03 -0.29 -7.53
C TYR A 662 -38.64 0.27 -6.24
N ALA A 663 -38.37 -0.40 -5.12
CA ALA A 663 -38.97 -0.13 -3.81
C ALA A 663 -37.91 -0.07 -2.70
N ILE A 664 -38.32 0.44 -1.54
CA ILE A 664 -37.48 0.42 -0.32
C ILE A 664 -37.10 -1.04 0.01
N GLY A 665 -35.81 -1.26 0.25
CA GLY A 665 -35.19 -2.57 0.49
C GLY A 665 -34.64 -3.24 -0.76
N ASP A 666 -34.89 -2.70 -1.96
CA ASP A 666 -34.28 -3.24 -3.18
C ASP A 666 -32.78 -3.00 -3.20
N ILE A 667 -32.03 -4.07 -3.46
CA ILE A 667 -30.59 -4.04 -3.73
C ILE A 667 -30.38 -4.32 -5.21
N ILE A 668 -29.53 -3.52 -5.86
CA ILE A 668 -29.08 -3.68 -7.24
C ILE A 668 -27.57 -3.93 -7.22
N PRO A 669 -27.12 -5.20 -7.30
CA PRO A 669 -25.71 -5.53 -7.43
C PRO A 669 -25.21 -5.26 -8.86
N ASN A 670 -23.99 -4.77 -9.01
CA ASN A 670 -23.39 -4.61 -10.32
C ASN A 670 -21.86 -4.77 -10.28
N ALA A 671 -21.31 -5.61 -11.16
CA ALA A 671 -19.87 -5.87 -11.31
C ALA A 671 -19.47 -5.75 -12.79
N ALA A 672 -18.17 -5.66 -13.09
CA ALA A 672 -17.67 -5.67 -14.45
C ALA A 672 -16.49 -6.64 -14.60
N GLU A 673 -16.28 -7.13 -15.81
CA GLU A 673 -15.17 -7.98 -16.20
C GLU A 673 -14.26 -7.21 -17.16
N ILE A 674 -12.99 -7.04 -16.79
CA ILE A 674 -12.01 -6.28 -17.56
C ILE A 674 -11.00 -7.24 -18.19
N TYR A 675 -10.87 -7.18 -19.50
CA TYR A 675 -9.99 -8.02 -20.29
C TYR A 675 -8.90 -7.15 -20.90
N PHE A 676 -7.64 -7.45 -20.59
CA PHE A 676 -6.47 -6.83 -21.22
C PHE A 676 -5.97 -7.76 -22.33
N ASP A 677 -6.02 -7.30 -23.57
CA ASP A 677 -5.73 -8.06 -24.78
C ASP A 677 -6.51 -9.38 -24.84
N PHE A 678 -5.82 -10.51 -24.65
CA PHE A 678 -6.38 -11.85 -24.66
C PHE A 678 -6.26 -12.54 -23.30
N ASN A 679 -5.93 -11.78 -22.25
CA ASN A 679 -5.82 -12.31 -20.91
C ASN A 679 -7.20 -12.67 -20.35
N PRO A 680 -7.27 -13.59 -19.37
CA PRO A 680 -8.49 -13.83 -18.60
C PRO A 680 -9.02 -12.53 -17.98
N ALA A 681 -10.33 -12.51 -17.72
CA ALA A 681 -10.98 -11.35 -17.14
C ALA A 681 -10.51 -11.09 -15.70
N ILE A 682 -10.25 -9.83 -15.40
CA ILE A 682 -10.16 -9.31 -14.04
C ILE A 682 -11.56 -8.82 -13.68
N VAL A 683 -12.20 -9.49 -12.73
CA VAL A 683 -13.54 -9.12 -12.26
C VAL A 683 -13.39 -8.04 -11.19
N THR A 684 -14.11 -6.94 -11.34
CA THR A 684 -14.15 -5.86 -10.34
C THR A 684 -14.81 -6.34 -9.04
N ASN A 685 -14.77 -5.51 -8.00
CA ASN A 685 -15.72 -5.66 -6.90
C ASN A 685 -17.16 -5.58 -7.43
N THR A 686 -18.09 -6.21 -6.70
CA THR A 686 -19.53 -6.02 -6.91
C THR A 686 -19.98 -4.82 -6.08
N PHE A 687 -20.58 -3.82 -6.71
CA PHE A 687 -21.16 -2.67 -6.02
C PHE A 687 -22.66 -2.88 -5.84
N GLU A 688 -23.15 -2.78 -4.61
CA GLU A 688 -24.56 -2.97 -4.27
C GLU A 688 -25.22 -1.62 -3.99
N THR A 689 -26.27 -1.28 -4.74
CA THR A 689 -27.06 -0.06 -4.52
C THR A 689 -28.37 -0.42 -3.84
N GLU A 690 -28.56 0.01 -2.59
CA GLU A 690 -29.77 -0.22 -1.80
C GLU A 690 -30.69 1.02 -1.81
N PHE A 691 -31.97 0.83 -2.17
CA PHE A 691 -32.99 1.85 -1.96
C PHE A 691 -33.49 1.80 -0.52
N THR A 692 -33.26 2.88 0.21
CA THR A 692 -33.59 2.97 1.64
C THR A 692 -34.76 3.91 1.87
N ALA A 693 -35.50 3.68 2.95
CA ALA A 693 -36.36 4.72 3.49
C ALA A 693 -35.48 5.93 3.89
N PRO A 694 -35.98 7.17 3.80
CA PRO A 694 -35.27 8.31 4.38
C PRO A 694 -34.90 7.98 5.84
N LEU A 695 -33.61 8.02 6.15
CA LEU A 695 -33.15 8.03 7.53
C LEU A 695 -33.60 9.37 8.11
N SER A 696 -34.74 9.37 8.79
CA SER A 696 -35.24 10.53 9.49
C SER A 696 -34.24 10.92 10.59
N VAL A 697 -33.44 11.95 10.31
CA VAL A 697 -32.90 12.84 11.32
C VAL A 697 -33.08 14.26 10.80
N ASP A 698 -34.29 14.79 10.91
CA ASP A 698 -34.42 16.23 11.11
C ASP A 698 -33.95 16.52 12.55
N ASP A 699 -32.64 16.71 12.71
CA ASP A 699 -32.14 17.60 13.77
C ASP A 699 -32.32 19.03 13.24
N ILE A 700 -33.57 19.49 13.30
CA ILE A 700 -33.91 20.90 13.20
C ILE A 700 -34.32 21.36 14.60
N GLU A 701 -33.45 22.18 15.18
CA GLU A 701 -33.68 23.23 16.19
C GLU A 701 -35.02 23.19 16.97
N GLY A 702 -34.92 23.05 18.29
CA GLY A 702 -35.82 23.63 19.31
C GLY A 702 -37.34 23.64 19.09
N ASN A 703 -38.07 22.94 19.96
CA ASN A 703 -39.50 23.19 20.30
C ASN A 703 -40.63 22.76 19.33
N MET A 704 -40.45 21.78 18.44
CA MET A 704 -41.58 21.29 17.60
C MET A 704 -42.47 20.19 18.21
N LEU A 705 -42.01 19.48 19.25
CA LEU A 705 -42.80 18.45 19.95
C LEU A 705 -42.45 18.44 21.45
N SER A 706 -43.46 18.59 22.31
CA SER A 706 -43.32 18.62 23.76
C SER A 706 -44.29 17.67 24.45
N LEU A 707 -43.82 16.97 25.48
CA LEU A 707 -44.61 16.06 26.30
C LEU A 707 -44.48 16.48 27.77
N TYR A 708 -45.60 16.78 28.41
CA TYR A 708 -45.61 17.21 29.80
C TYR A 708 -46.90 16.80 30.54
N PRO A 709 -46.86 16.70 31.88
CA PRO A 709 -45.65 16.73 32.70
C PRO A 709 -44.76 15.51 32.46
N ASN A 710 -43.44 15.68 32.59
CA ASN A 710 -42.47 14.57 32.62
C ASN A 710 -41.50 14.87 33.78
N PRO A 711 -41.59 14.19 34.93
CA PRO A 711 -42.37 12.96 35.17
C PRO A 711 -43.90 13.14 35.14
N VAL A 712 -44.63 12.12 34.66
CA VAL A 712 -46.09 12.08 34.52
C VAL A 712 -46.73 11.19 35.58
N LYS A 713 -47.91 11.56 36.07
CA LYS A 713 -48.69 10.75 37.01
C LYS A 713 -49.91 10.11 36.35
N ASP A 714 -50.88 10.92 35.93
CA ASP A 714 -52.17 10.39 35.45
C ASP A 714 -52.44 10.73 33.99
N GLU A 715 -52.12 11.94 33.54
CA GLU A 715 -52.38 12.38 32.17
C GLU A 715 -51.13 12.98 31.53
N LEU A 716 -50.79 12.50 30.33
CA LEU A 716 -49.69 12.98 29.51
C LEU A 716 -50.22 13.87 28.39
N THR A 717 -49.84 15.14 28.38
CA THR A 717 -50.13 16.06 27.27
C THR A 717 -49.04 15.97 26.21
N ILE A 718 -49.44 15.88 24.94
CA ILE A 718 -48.56 15.89 23.77
C ILE A 718 -48.93 17.10 22.90
N ASN A 719 -47.99 18.02 22.71
CA ASN A 719 -48.16 19.18 21.83
C ASN A 719 -47.11 19.15 20.73
N GLY A 720 -47.57 19.23 19.47
CA GLY A 720 -46.74 19.38 18.29
C GLY A 720 -47.09 20.63 17.48
N THR A 721 -46.27 20.94 16.47
CA THR A 721 -46.55 21.98 15.46
C THR A 721 -47.25 21.44 14.20
N LYS A 722 -47.38 20.12 14.09
CA LYS A 722 -47.99 19.37 12.98
C LYS A 722 -49.05 18.41 13.51
N THR A 723 -49.97 17.98 12.64
CA THR A 723 -51.04 17.04 13.01
C THR A 723 -50.45 15.69 13.42
N ILE A 724 -50.68 15.30 14.67
CA ILE A 724 -50.29 14.02 15.25
C ILE A 724 -51.34 12.99 14.84
N GLN A 725 -50.94 11.95 14.12
CA GLN A 725 -51.85 10.88 13.70
C GLN A 725 -52.00 9.84 14.80
N GLU A 726 -50.88 9.35 15.34
CA GLU A 726 -50.87 8.29 16.34
C GLU A 726 -49.79 8.52 17.40
N VAL A 727 -50.11 8.19 18.64
CA VAL A 727 -49.16 8.12 19.75
C VAL A 727 -49.20 6.71 20.34
N GLY A 728 -48.02 6.12 20.56
CA GLY A 728 -47.86 4.83 21.24
C GLY A 728 -46.87 4.93 22.39
N ILE A 729 -47.18 4.29 23.52
CA ILE A 729 -46.29 4.18 24.68
C ILE A 729 -45.74 2.76 24.72
N TYR A 730 -44.43 2.64 24.90
CA TYR A 730 -43.67 1.40 24.87
C TYR A 730 -42.86 1.21 26.14
N ASN A 731 -42.76 -0.02 26.63
CA ASN A 731 -41.82 -0.37 27.69
C ASN A 731 -40.38 -0.47 27.14
N LEU A 732 -39.38 -0.63 28.02
CA LEU A 732 -37.97 -0.74 27.62
C LEU A 732 -37.63 -2.01 26.80
N LEU A 733 -38.53 -2.99 26.75
CA LEU A 733 -38.43 -4.18 25.89
C LEU A 733 -39.02 -3.95 24.50
N GLY A 734 -39.48 -2.73 24.19
CA GLY A 734 -40.07 -2.37 22.90
C GLY A 734 -41.52 -2.84 22.70
N GLN A 735 -42.20 -3.34 23.74
CA GLN A 735 -43.60 -3.75 23.66
C GLN A 735 -44.52 -2.54 23.83
N LYS A 736 -45.51 -2.38 22.93
CA LYS A 736 -46.53 -1.32 23.01
C LYS A 736 -47.49 -1.61 24.15
N VAL A 737 -47.53 -0.73 25.16
CA VAL A 737 -48.39 -0.84 26.34
C VAL A 737 -49.63 0.05 26.25
N LEU A 738 -49.59 1.13 25.47
CA LEU A 738 -50.72 2.03 25.25
C LEU A 738 -50.63 2.64 23.84
N GLY A 739 -51.77 3.02 23.25
CA GLY A 739 -51.77 3.78 22.01
C GLY A 739 -53.11 4.48 21.72
N GLN A 740 -53.04 5.62 21.06
CA GLN A 740 -54.20 6.48 20.78
C GLN A 740 -53.99 7.24 19.46
N LYS A 741 -55.06 7.40 18.69
CA LYS A 741 -55.09 8.33 17.55
C LYS A 741 -55.53 9.70 18.01
N ILE A 742 -54.87 10.75 17.54
CA ILE A 742 -55.14 12.14 17.97
C ILE A 742 -55.75 12.95 16.83
N ASP A 743 -55.23 12.81 15.60
CA ASP A 743 -55.63 13.55 14.40
C ASP A 743 -55.73 15.08 14.61
N ALA A 744 -54.88 15.62 15.48
CA ALA A 744 -54.80 17.04 15.83
C ALA A 744 -53.36 17.45 16.19
N VAL A 745 -53.06 18.75 16.25
CA VAL A 745 -51.72 19.26 16.60
C VAL A 745 -51.39 19.09 18.09
N SER A 746 -52.38 18.81 18.93
CA SER A 746 -52.22 18.51 20.34
C SER A 746 -53.25 17.47 20.81
N GLY A 747 -52.93 16.76 21.88
CA GLY A 747 -53.85 15.84 22.55
C GLY A 747 -53.31 15.38 23.91
N SER A 748 -54.14 14.65 24.64
CA SER A 748 -53.74 14.03 25.91
C SER A 748 -53.99 12.53 25.91
N MET A 749 -53.24 11.81 26.75
CA MET A 749 -53.37 10.38 26.98
C MET A 749 -53.44 10.10 28.48
N ASP A 750 -54.42 9.29 28.89
CA ASP A 750 -54.51 8.75 30.25
C ASP A 750 -53.47 7.63 30.42
N VAL A 751 -52.51 7.86 31.31
CA VAL A 751 -51.42 6.95 31.65
C VAL A 751 -51.54 6.42 33.08
N SER A 752 -52.64 6.68 33.78
CA SER A 752 -52.86 6.26 35.16
C SER A 752 -52.77 4.73 35.35
N GLY A 753 -53.11 3.97 34.32
CA GLY A 753 -53.03 2.50 34.30
C GLY A 753 -51.62 1.91 34.10
N LEU A 754 -50.59 2.73 33.87
CA LEU A 754 -49.21 2.26 33.72
C LEU A 754 -48.51 2.16 35.08
N GLU A 755 -47.70 1.11 35.26
CA GLU A 755 -46.83 0.97 36.44
C GLU A 755 -45.74 2.05 36.45
N THR A 756 -45.24 2.38 37.65
CA THR A 756 -44.15 3.35 37.82
C THR A 756 -42.89 2.88 37.11
N GLY A 757 -42.30 3.71 36.26
CA GLY A 757 -41.16 3.30 35.45
C GLY A 757 -40.84 4.24 34.29
N VAL A 758 -39.84 3.86 33.49
CA VAL A 758 -39.42 4.60 32.30
C VAL A 758 -40.10 4.01 31.06
N TYR A 759 -40.69 4.88 30.25
CA TYR A 759 -41.36 4.50 29.01
C TYR A 759 -40.85 5.34 27.84
N LEU A 760 -41.00 4.79 26.63
CA LEU A 760 -40.74 5.48 25.37
C LEU A 760 -42.07 5.82 24.70
N VAL A 761 -42.29 7.09 24.40
CA VAL A 761 -43.48 7.57 23.69
C VAL A 761 -43.11 7.84 22.25
N ARG A 762 -43.66 7.04 21.34
CA ARG A 762 -43.50 7.18 19.89
C ARG A 762 -44.69 7.98 19.35
N VAL A 763 -44.42 9.09 18.68
CA VAL A 763 -45.40 10.00 18.09
C VAL A 763 -45.21 9.97 16.57
N ILE A 764 -46.28 9.66 15.83
CA ILE A 764 -46.29 9.54 14.37
C ILE A 764 -47.14 10.66 13.78
N SER A 765 -46.59 11.33 12.78
CA SER A 765 -47.28 12.30 11.91
C SER A 765 -47.21 11.84 10.45
N ALA A 766 -47.83 12.58 9.54
CA ALA A 766 -47.78 12.27 8.10
C ALA A 766 -46.35 12.38 7.51
N GLU A 767 -45.51 13.23 8.09
CA GLU A 767 -44.20 13.61 7.56
C GLU A 767 -43.05 12.91 8.30
N ALA A 768 -43.22 12.65 9.60
CA ALA A 768 -42.14 12.13 10.45
C ALA A 768 -42.64 11.38 11.69
N GLU A 769 -41.71 10.67 12.31
CA GLU A 769 -41.89 9.98 13.59
C GLU A 769 -40.84 10.47 14.61
N LYS A 770 -41.25 10.60 15.87
CA LYS A 770 -40.34 10.95 16.98
C LYS A 770 -40.61 10.11 18.22
N THR A 771 -39.54 9.67 18.90
CA THR A 771 -39.62 8.94 20.17
C THR A 771 -39.07 9.79 21.32
N ILE A 772 -39.82 9.93 22.41
CA ILE A 772 -39.44 10.72 23.60
C ILE A 772 -39.56 9.86 24.86
N ARG A 773 -38.53 9.94 25.71
CA ARG A 773 -38.51 9.23 27.01
C ARG A 773 -39.33 9.98 28.05
N ILE A 774 -40.24 9.27 28.72
CA ILE A 774 -41.00 9.78 29.88
C ILE A 774 -40.77 8.92 31.13
N ILE A 775 -40.99 9.52 32.30
CA ILE A 775 -40.94 8.85 33.60
C ILE A 775 -42.36 8.85 34.18
N LYS A 776 -42.95 7.67 34.42
CA LYS A 776 -44.22 7.48 35.12
C LYS A 776 -43.97 7.36 36.62
N GLN A 777 -44.65 8.19 37.42
CA GLN A 777 -44.61 8.20 38.88
C GLN A 777 -45.81 7.52 39.53
#